data_AF-A0A2P5N761-F1
#
_entry.id   AF-A0A2P5N761-F1
#
_cell.length_a   1.000
_cell.length_b   1.000
_cell.length_c   1.000
_cell.angle_alpha   90.00
_cell.angle_beta   90.00
_cell.angle_gamma   90.00
#
_symmetry.space_group_name_H-M   'P 1'
#
loop_
_entity.id
_entity.type
_entity.pdbx_description
1 polymer ?
#
loop_
_entity_poly.entity_id
_entity_poly.type
_entity_poly.pdbx_seq_one_letter_code
_entity_poly.pdbx_strand_id
1 'polypeptide(L)'
;MVNMINPSSPVYSHDDAQGHAKPPRKRWRLFWLIVLPCLLVSQTVIFMQPAIYQSVATVLTTAPTELDQVNIQADNQHVAIQSHVLLGQAVLEATAKVLTDVDVSGTAWDVVRLKGLLNVMPVENTNLVKLVAEGSQPEQLRLAINVWIDSYMDARRQFIAHNTDDVSVKIQAELRRIQRQIEDKRLDIDQFRARYAIVSDQSADNQAHARLQGLNQSLNKALEDEVKAKARLDTVQDAIAQGRAVLPEDDTRTMAVLLQQAEKLREELAELEGRFTAQYIELNPNLRKVKEQLAEIESKIAQKNLTGRDYAIQEAQNHYLTAKQAVAAIQAQQAEHKRLASDHTSRFSELQAMQQALLKLETLQHETQLRLAAIDAKQRQNYPQVDVVEPANLPDKSIKPDYLTQSLVALAVVLGLALSAIIITDYLNAAPPMPPDAPTPYATIELHHRPRPMIDVDHQPIQASLNHRTSAELVYASWMFARADVIDTFQSAAPEARCLMALVCNGLTSDDILALNAAPIDPDTRTLTLKDGRKIPANASLLATVDPFDGWPLGSSQDALDALLCCAAIDANMPDAAHVSVESLRDNYIAFLVGQGIKLTDLVKIVGPLSNQRLTALARSAPETLRRNLDEVDTDYLTLPS
;
A
#
# COMPACT_ATOMS: atom_id res chain seq x y z
N MET A 1 2.52 79.67 -75.44
CA MET A 1 3.21 78.87 -76.49
C MET A 1 2.45 77.55 -76.60
N VAL A 2 1.52 77.49 -77.56
CA VAL A 2 1.62 76.71 -78.82
C VAL A 2 1.13 75.27 -78.55
N ASN A 3 -0.17 74.94 -78.67
CA ASN A 3 -1.03 74.91 -79.87
C ASN A 3 -0.46 73.91 -80.89
N MET A 4 -1.04 72.76 -81.17
CA MET A 4 -2.22 72.44 -82.00
C MET A 4 -2.24 70.88 -82.06
N ILE A 5 -3.32 70.14 -82.34
CA ILE A 5 -4.04 70.03 -83.62
C ILE A 5 -5.38 69.27 -83.38
N ASN A 6 -6.39 69.76 -84.09
CA ASN A 6 -7.82 69.44 -84.24
C ASN A 6 -8.02 68.22 -85.22
N PRO A 7 -9.17 67.89 -85.87
CA PRO A 7 -10.57 68.35 -85.72
C PRO A 7 -11.72 67.30 -85.91
N SER A 8 -12.95 67.77 -85.64
CA SER A 8 -14.22 67.63 -86.42
C SER A 8 -15.05 66.32 -86.48
N SER A 9 -16.17 66.31 -85.71
CA SER A 9 -17.64 66.27 -86.08
C SER A 9 -18.20 65.29 -87.14
N PRO A 10 -19.53 64.94 -87.20
CA PRO A 10 -20.69 65.63 -86.60
C PRO A 10 -21.87 64.77 -86.02
N VAL A 11 -22.67 65.45 -85.20
CA VAL A 11 -24.15 65.52 -85.10
C VAL A 11 -25.00 64.38 -85.71
N TYR A 12 -25.83 63.72 -84.88
CA TYR A 12 -27.26 63.47 -85.16
C TYR A 12 -28.05 63.34 -83.85
N SER A 13 -29.11 64.12 -83.76
CA SER A 13 -30.13 64.16 -82.71
C SER A 13 -31.28 63.20 -83.02
N HIS A 14 -31.74 62.44 -82.03
CA HIS A 14 -33.16 62.07 -81.90
C HIS A 14 -33.51 61.84 -80.42
N ASP A 15 -34.44 62.65 -79.94
CA ASP A 15 -35.28 62.40 -78.76
C ASP A 15 -36.04 61.08 -78.92
N ASP A 16 -36.10 60.26 -77.86
CA ASP A 16 -37.37 60.01 -77.15
C ASP A 16 -37.22 58.96 -76.02
N ALA A 17 -37.52 59.44 -74.81
CA ALA A 17 -38.31 58.80 -73.75
C ALA A 17 -37.82 57.56 -72.94
N GLN A 18 -37.97 57.74 -71.61
CA GLN A 18 -38.20 56.75 -70.52
C GLN A 18 -36.96 56.11 -69.87
N GLY A 19 -36.75 56.10 -68.55
CA GLY A 19 -37.51 56.60 -67.42
C GLY A 19 -36.67 56.42 -66.14
N HIS A 20 -36.39 57.51 -65.43
CA HIS A 20 -35.72 57.45 -64.13
C HIS A 20 -36.68 56.89 -63.07
N ALA A 21 -36.48 55.63 -62.68
CA ALA A 21 -37.13 55.06 -61.51
C ALA A 21 -36.62 55.75 -60.23
N LYS A 22 -37.39 56.71 -59.71
CA LYS A 22 -37.17 57.27 -58.35
C LYS A 22 -37.29 56.15 -57.32
N PRO A 23 -36.36 55.99 -56.36
CA PRO A 23 -36.57 55.08 -55.25
C PRO A 23 -37.77 55.56 -54.42
N PRO A 24 -38.65 54.66 -53.94
CA PRO A 24 -39.87 55.07 -53.26
C PRO A 24 -39.51 55.66 -51.89
N ARG A 25 -39.61 56.99 -51.75
CA ARG A 25 -39.45 57.74 -50.47
C ARG A 25 -40.26 57.15 -49.30
N LYS A 26 -41.28 56.34 -49.57
CA LYS A 26 -42.08 55.61 -48.57
C LYS A 26 -41.30 54.49 -47.87
N ARG A 27 -40.41 53.76 -48.56
CA ARG A 27 -39.61 52.67 -47.98
C ARG A 27 -38.59 53.18 -46.97
N TRP A 28 -37.90 54.27 -47.30
CA TRP A 28 -36.93 54.91 -46.40
C TRP A 28 -37.60 55.54 -45.17
N ARG A 29 -38.80 56.11 -45.29
CA ARG A 29 -39.54 56.63 -44.14
C ARG A 29 -39.99 55.51 -43.20
N LEU A 30 -40.45 54.38 -43.73
CA LEU A 30 -40.85 53.22 -42.92
C LEU A 30 -39.64 52.59 -42.19
N PHE A 31 -38.50 52.47 -42.87
CA PHE A 31 -37.26 51.99 -42.27
C PHE A 31 -36.84 52.83 -41.06
N TRP A 32 -36.72 54.14 -41.23
CA TRP A 32 -36.30 55.03 -40.15
C TRP A 32 -37.34 55.12 -39.03
N LEU A 33 -38.63 54.99 -39.33
CA LEU A 33 -39.70 55.00 -38.33
C LEU A 33 -39.63 53.76 -37.41
N ILE A 34 -39.10 52.63 -37.88
CA ILE A 34 -38.93 51.40 -37.08
C ILE A 34 -37.57 51.37 -36.39
N VAL A 35 -36.49 51.70 -37.10
CA VAL A 35 -35.11 51.62 -36.56
C VAL A 35 -34.91 52.58 -35.39
N LEU A 36 -35.31 53.83 -35.53
CA LEU A 36 -34.99 54.89 -34.56
C LEU A 36 -35.60 54.63 -33.16
N PRO A 37 -36.91 54.30 -33.00
CA PRO A 37 -37.46 53.99 -31.69
C PRO A 37 -36.93 52.67 -31.12
N CYS A 38 -36.79 51.63 -31.92
CA CYS A 38 -36.26 50.34 -31.45
C CYS A 38 -34.80 50.45 -31.00
N LEU A 39 -33.98 51.24 -31.70
CA LEU A 39 -32.59 51.50 -31.35
C LEU A 39 -32.48 52.35 -30.08
N LEU A 40 -33.33 53.37 -29.93
CA LEU A 40 -33.31 54.20 -28.73
C LEU A 40 -33.68 53.38 -27.48
N VAL A 41 -34.72 52.55 -27.57
CA VAL A 41 -35.12 51.65 -26.48
C VAL A 41 -34.03 50.64 -26.15
N SER A 42 -33.43 49.99 -27.15
CA SER A 42 -32.40 48.97 -26.91
C SER A 42 -31.13 49.55 -26.28
N GLN A 43 -30.66 50.70 -26.75
CA GLN A 43 -29.49 51.38 -26.17
C GLN A 43 -29.77 51.83 -24.73
N THR A 44 -30.95 52.40 -24.46
CA THR A 44 -31.33 52.82 -23.11
C THR A 44 -31.30 51.64 -22.13
N VAL A 45 -31.82 50.49 -22.53
CA VAL A 45 -31.81 49.28 -21.69
C VAL A 45 -30.39 48.78 -21.43
N ILE A 46 -29.48 48.86 -22.40
CA ILE A 46 -28.08 48.43 -22.25
C ILE A 46 -27.33 49.36 -21.28
N PHE A 47 -27.47 50.68 -21.44
CA PHE A 47 -26.77 51.65 -20.60
C PHE A 47 -27.35 51.81 -19.18
N MET A 48 -28.60 51.39 -18.94
CA MET A 48 -29.19 51.37 -17.60
C MET A 48 -28.74 50.17 -16.75
N GLN A 49 -28.03 49.20 -17.31
CA GLN A 49 -27.52 48.06 -16.54
C GLN A 49 -26.36 48.50 -15.63
N PRO A 50 -26.37 48.10 -14.33
CA PRO A 50 -25.31 48.47 -13.40
C PRO A 50 -23.98 47.83 -13.81
N ALA A 51 -22.91 48.60 -13.74
CA ALA A 51 -21.55 48.10 -13.96
C ALA A 51 -21.14 47.17 -12.81
N ILE A 52 -20.63 45.99 -13.15
CA ILE A 52 -20.07 45.03 -12.20
C ILE A 52 -18.55 45.08 -12.31
N TYR A 53 -17.89 45.30 -11.19
CA TYR A 53 -16.44 45.31 -11.02
C TYR A 53 -15.98 44.01 -10.36
N GLN A 54 -14.74 43.62 -10.62
CA GLN A 54 -14.13 42.40 -10.07
C GLN A 54 -12.79 42.74 -9.42
N SER A 55 -12.67 42.48 -8.11
CA SER A 55 -11.38 42.50 -7.39
C SER A 55 -10.88 41.08 -7.22
N VAL A 56 -9.56 40.87 -7.35
CA VAL A 56 -8.91 39.57 -7.27
C VAL A 56 -7.68 39.67 -6.38
N ALA A 57 -7.49 38.67 -5.52
CA ALA A 57 -6.25 38.41 -4.78
C ALA A 57 -5.80 36.97 -5.00
N THR A 58 -4.48 36.74 -4.97
CA THR A 58 -3.90 35.41 -5.14
C THR A 58 -3.20 34.99 -3.86
N VAL A 59 -3.58 33.83 -3.32
CA VAL A 59 -3.08 33.31 -2.05
C VAL A 59 -2.49 31.92 -2.28
N LEU A 60 -1.30 31.67 -1.71
CA LEU A 60 -0.66 30.35 -1.71
C LEU A 60 -1.09 29.58 -0.48
N THR A 61 -1.63 28.37 -0.66
CA THR A 61 -2.01 27.48 0.44
C THR A 61 -1.04 26.29 0.50
N THR A 62 -0.15 26.23 1.47
CA THR A 62 0.79 25.10 1.63
C THR A 62 0.18 24.00 2.49
N ALA A 63 0.24 22.75 2.00
CA ALA A 63 -0.13 21.59 2.81
C ALA A 63 0.92 21.35 3.92
N PRO A 64 0.50 20.92 5.13
CA PRO A 64 1.43 20.55 6.19
C PRO A 64 2.10 19.21 5.85
N THR A 65 3.32 19.25 5.29
CA THR A 65 4.12 18.03 5.08
C THR A 65 4.88 17.65 6.35
N GLU A 66 5.14 16.36 6.53
CA GLU A 66 6.05 15.88 7.57
C GLU A 66 7.48 16.33 7.23
N LEU A 67 8.09 17.14 8.11
CA LEU A 67 9.49 17.59 8.06
C LEU A 67 9.87 18.47 6.85
N ASP A 68 9.94 19.79 7.05
CA ASP A 68 10.70 20.82 6.30
C ASP A 68 10.73 20.78 4.75
N GLN A 69 9.91 19.97 4.11
CA GLN A 69 9.76 19.93 2.66
C GLN A 69 8.50 20.69 2.31
N VAL A 70 8.68 21.90 1.79
CA VAL A 70 7.64 22.57 1.01
C VAL A 70 7.32 21.63 -0.14
N ASN A 71 6.19 20.92 -0.08
CA ASN A 71 5.80 20.05 -1.17
C ASN A 71 5.57 20.92 -2.41
N ILE A 72 6.47 20.80 -3.39
CA ILE A 72 6.37 21.54 -4.66
C ILE A 72 5.29 20.90 -5.56
N GLN A 73 4.84 19.68 -5.24
CA GLN A 73 3.74 19.02 -5.95
C GLN A 73 2.39 19.62 -5.54
N ALA A 74 1.55 19.87 -6.54
CA ALA A 74 0.22 20.44 -6.35
C ALA A 74 -0.71 19.43 -5.66
N ASP A 75 -1.24 19.81 -4.51
CA ASP A 75 -2.25 19.04 -3.78
C ASP A 75 -3.64 19.63 -4.05
N ASN A 76 -4.28 19.12 -5.10
CA ASN A 76 -5.61 19.56 -5.50
C ASN A 76 -6.68 19.29 -4.42
N GLN A 77 -6.50 18.26 -3.59
CA GLN A 77 -7.43 17.95 -2.51
C GLN A 77 -7.31 18.98 -1.38
N HIS A 78 -6.09 19.31 -0.98
CA HIS A 78 -5.84 20.37 -0.01
C HIS A 78 -6.44 21.70 -0.46
N VAL A 79 -6.18 22.10 -1.72
CA VAL A 79 -6.73 23.33 -2.29
C VAL A 79 -8.26 23.36 -2.28
N ALA A 80 -8.91 22.24 -2.61
CA ALA A 80 -10.37 22.13 -2.56
C ALA A 80 -10.92 22.26 -1.13
N ILE A 81 -10.27 21.62 -0.15
CA ILE A 81 -10.62 21.73 1.26
C ILE A 81 -10.47 23.18 1.73
N GLN A 82 -9.34 23.83 1.44
CA GLN A 82 -9.11 25.22 1.84
C GLN A 82 -10.11 26.17 1.20
N SER A 83 -10.48 25.94 -0.06
CA SER A 83 -11.51 26.72 -0.75
C SER A 83 -12.87 26.64 -0.04
N HIS A 84 -13.23 25.45 0.45
CA HIS A 84 -14.44 25.28 1.25
C HIS A 84 -14.36 25.96 2.61
N VAL A 85 -13.20 25.88 3.29
CA VAL A 85 -12.98 26.53 4.59
C VAL A 85 -13.02 28.06 4.49
N LEU A 86 -12.44 28.63 3.44
CA LEU A 86 -12.47 30.07 3.15
C LEU A 86 -13.90 30.62 3.03
N LEU A 87 -14.81 29.86 2.42
CA LEU A 87 -16.24 30.17 2.31
C LEU A 87 -17.07 29.68 3.51
N GLY A 88 -16.40 29.16 4.54
CA GLY A 88 -17.01 28.65 5.76
C GLY A 88 -17.71 29.76 6.56
N GLN A 89 -18.79 29.38 7.25
CA GLN A 89 -19.60 30.34 8.02
C GLN A 89 -18.79 31.10 9.07
N ALA A 90 -17.90 30.44 9.81
CA ALA A 90 -17.10 31.07 10.86
C ALA A 90 -16.19 32.19 10.31
N VAL A 91 -15.56 31.95 9.16
CA VAL A 91 -14.68 32.93 8.50
C VAL A 91 -15.50 34.11 7.99
N LEU A 92 -16.66 33.85 7.37
CA LEU A 92 -17.54 34.88 6.85
C LEU A 92 -18.19 35.73 7.95
N GLU A 93 -18.56 35.14 9.08
CA GLU A 93 -19.07 35.87 10.25
C GLU A 93 -17.99 36.77 10.86
N ALA A 94 -16.77 36.26 11.03
CA ALA A 94 -15.63 37.05 11.48
C ALA A 94 -15.34 38.22 10.51
N THR A 95 -15.34 37.93 9.21
CA THR A 95 -15.14 38.91 8.15
C THR A 95 -16.23 39.99 8.18
N ALA A 96 -17.52 39.61 8.26
CA ALA A 96 -18.63 40.55 8.35
C ALA A 96 -18.53 41.47 9.56
N LYS A 97 -18.15 40.91 10.72
CA LYS A 97 -17.96 41.67 11.96
C LYS A 97 -16.84 42.71 11.82
N VAL A 98 -15.69 42.32 11.28
CA VAL A 98 -14.56 43.25 11.08
C VAL A 98 -14.89 44.30 10.02
N LEU A 99 -15.53 43.93 8.91
CA LEU A 99 -15.97 44.89 7.91
C LEU A 99 -16.99 45.91 8.44
N THR A 100 -17.89 45.50 9.33
CA THR A 100 -18.85 46.43 9.94
C THR A 100 -18.17 47.50 10.81
N ASP A 101 -17.02 47.17 11.39
CA ASP A 101 -16.22 48.10 12.21
C ASP A 101 -15.31 49.01 11.36
N VAL A 102 -14.80 48.48 10.24
CA VAL A 102 -13.82 49.17 9.38
C VAL A 102 -14.48 49.97 8.25
N ASP A 103 -15.67 49.59 7.76
CA ASP A 103 -16.34 50.27 6.65
C ASP A 103 -17.01 51.58 7.08
N VAL A 104 -16.41 52.69 6.69
CA VAL A 104 -16.91 54.06 6.93
C VAL A 104 -18.15 54.38 6.08
N SER A 105 -18.47 53.56 5.08
CA SER A 105 -19.57 53.80 4.11
C SER A 105 -20.98 53.54 4.66
N GLY A 106 -21.10 53.01 5.89
CA GLY A 106 -22.40 52.71 6.53
C GLY A 106 -23.13 51.50 5.93
N THR A 107 -22.39 50.63 5.24
CA THR A 107 -22.93 49.43 4.60
C THR A 107 -23.17 48.33 5.63
N ALA A 108 -24.37 47.75 5.66
CA ALA A 108 -24.61 46.54 6.46
C ALA A 108 -23.94 45.33 5.80
N TRP A 109 -22.93 44.77 6.46
CA TRP A 109 -22.24 43.54 6.06
C TRP A 109 -22.86 42.34 6.78
N ASP A 110 -23.35 41.38 6.00
CA ASP A 110 -23.95 40.14 6.50
C ASP A 110 -23.40 38.96 5.71
N VAL A 111 -23.43 37.77 6.32
CA VAL A 111 -22.91 36.52 5.75
C VAL A 111 -23.56 36.21 4.42
N VAL A 112 -24.87 36.44 4.28
CA VAL A 112 -25.61 36.21 3.02
C VAL A 112 -25.06 37.08 1.90
N ARG A 113 -24.78 38.35 2.19
CA ARG A 113 -24.20 39.29 1.22
C ARG A 113 -22.78 38.89 0.84
N LEU A 114 -21.96 38.52 1.83
CA LEU A 114 -20.59 38.06 1.58
C LEU A 114 -20.55 36.79 0.73
N LYS A 115 -21.44 35.82 0.95
CA LYS A 115 -21.54 34.62 0.10
C LYS A 115 -21.91 34.90 -1.35
N GLY A 116 -22.70 35.95 -1.60
CA GLY A 116 -23.04 36.37 -2.96
C GLY A 116 -21.94 37.20 -3.64
N LEU A 117 -21.09 37.85 -2.84
CA LEU A 117 -20.05 38.76 -3.31
C LEU A 117 -18.69 38.07 -3.49
N LEU A 118 -18.35 37.13 -2.60
CA LEU A 118 -17.06 36.44 -2.56
C LEU A 118 -17.14 35.08 -3.25
N ASN A 119 -16.11 34.78 -4.02
CA ASN A 119 -15.94 33.50 -4.70
C ASN A 119 -14.49 33.03 -4.58
N VAL A 120 -14.29 31.72 -4.58
CA VAL A 120 -12.97 31.08 -4.52
C VAL A 120 -12.76 30.26 -5.78
N MET A 121 -11.68 30.53 -6.50
CA MET A 121 -11.31 29.83 -7.72
C MET A 121 -9.94 29.16 -7.54
N PRO A 122 -9.87 27.83 -7.43
CA PRO A 122 -8.60 27.12 -7.37
C PRO A 122 -7.87 27.23 -8.73
N VAL A 123 -6.54 27.33 -8.70
CA VAL A 123 -5.73 27.33 -9.92
C VAL A 123 -5.23 25.90 -10.17
N GLU A 124 -5.65 25.32 -11.29
CA GLU A 124 -5.36 23.93 -11.66
C GLU A 124 -3.86 23.60 -11.60
N ASN A 125 -3.54 22.43 -11.04
CA ASN A 125 -2.17 21.93 -10.90
C ASN A 125 -1.23 22.88 -10.12
N THR A 126 -1.78 23.70 -9.22
CA THR A 126 -0.99 24.54 -8.32
C THR A 126 -1.62 24.61 -6.94
N ASN A 127 -0.82 25.02 -5.95
CA ASN A 127 -1.28 25.29 -4.59
C ASN A 127 -1.84 26.72 -4.41
N LEU A 128 -2.21 27.38 -5.51
CA LEU A 128 -2.68 28.76 -5.52
C LEU A 128 -4.21 28.82 -5.57
N VAL A 129 -4.75 29.75 -4.79
CA VAL A 129 -6.17 30.05 -4.70
C VAL A 129 -6.40 31.50 -5.09
N LYS A 130 -7.25 31.73 -6.07
CA LYS A 130 -7.71 33.07 -6.43
C LYS A 130 -8.98 33.40 -5.66
N LEU A 131 -8.91 34.46 -4.88
CA LEU A 131 -10.02 35.04 -4.16
C LEU A 131 -10.62 36.14 -5.03
N VAL A 132 -11.90 36.02 -5.35
CA VAL A 132 -12.59 36.91 -6.28
C VAL A 132 -13.75 37.57 -5.56
N ALA A 133 -13.91 38.88 -5.72
CA ALA A 133 -15.09 39.61 -5.28
C ALA A 133 -15.74 40.36 -6.44
N GLU A 134 -17.04 40.17 -6.65
CA GLU A 134 -17.82 40.83 -7.70
C GLU A 134 -18.88 41.77 -7.10
N GLY A 135 -18.98 43.00 -7.63
CA GLY A 135 -19.99 43.96 -7.15
C GLY A 135 -19.90 45.33 -7.82
N SER A 136 -20.76 46.26 -7.41
CA SER A 136 -20.88 47.59 -8.02
C SER A 136 -19.89 48.63 -7.47
N GLN A 137 -19.25 48.37 -6.32
CA GLN A 137 -18.41 49.35 -5.60
C GLN A 137 -16.95 48.85 -5.49
N PRO A 138 -16.01 49.35 -6.32
CA PRO A 138 -14.65 48.80 -6.41
C PRO A 138 -13.83 48.91 -5.10
N GLU A 139 -13.98 50.00 -4.35
CA GLU A 139 -13.27 50.20 -3.08
C GLU A 139 -13.69 49.20 -2.00
N GLN A 140 -15.00 48.90 -1.94
CA GLN A 140 -15.56 47.94 -0.99
C GLN A 140 -15.12 46.51 -1.33
N LEU A 141 -15.00 46.17 -2.61
CA LEU A 141 -14.53 44.84 -3.03
C LEU A 141 -13.09 44.58 -2.58
N ARG A 142 -12.20 45.57 -2.77
CA ARG A 142 -10.80 45.46 -2.33
C ARG A 142 -10.70 45.32 -0.81
N LEU A 143 -11.45 46.14 -0.06
CA LEU A 143 -11.49 46.06 1.39
C LEU A 143 -12.01 44.70 1.86
N ALA A 144 -13.09 44.20 1.25
CA ALA A 144 -13.70 42.92 1.59
C ALA A 144 -12.73 41.75 1.41
N ILE A 145 -11.99 41.69 0.29
CA ILE A 145 -11.02 40.61 0.08
C ILE A 145 -9.87 40.68 1.10
N ASN A 146 -9.30 41.86 1.36
CA ASN A 146 -8.18 41.97 2.31
C ASN A 146 -8.60 41.55 3.74
N VAL A 147 -9.76 42.06 4.21
CA VAL A 147 -10.27 41.69 5.54
C VAL A 147 -10.65 40.22 5.60
N TRP A 148 -11.13 39.63 4.51
CA TRP A 148 -11.42 38.20 4.42
C TRP A 148 -10.16 37.35 4.55
N ILE A 149 -9.06 37.74 3.87
CA ILE A 149 -7.75 37.08 3.99
C ILE A 149 -7.27 37.13 5.44
N ASP A 150 -7.27 38.30 6.06
CA ASP A 150 -6.81 38.48 7.45
C ASP A 150 -7.66 37.67 8.42
N SER A 151 -8.99 37.71 8.27
CA SER A 151 -9.93 36.95 9.11
C SER A 151 -9.74 35.44 8.98
N TYR A 152 -9.46 34.95 7.77
CA TYR A 152 -9.13 33.55 7.54
C TYR A 152 -7.79 33.16 8.19
N MET A 153 -6.75 33.99 8.04
CA MET A 153 -5.45 33.75 8.68
C MET A 153 -5.58 33.72 10.22
N ASP A 154 -6.38 34.60 10.80
CA ASP A 154 -6.67 34.63 12.24
C ASP A 154 -7.41 33.37 12.70
N ALA A 155 -8.50 33.02 12.03
CA ALA A 155 -9.27 31.82 12.33
C ALA A 155 -8.40 30.55 12.24
N ARG A 156 -7.53 30.48 11.23
CA ARG A 156 -6.60 29.36 11.04
C ARG A 156 -5.55 29.29 12.15
N ARG A 157 -4.95 30.42 12.54
CA ARG A 157 -3.99 30.47 13.66
C ARG A 157 -4.63 29.97 14.95
N GLN A 158 -5.85 30.40 15.25
CA GLN A 158 -6.59 29.96 16.44
C GLN A 158 -6.92 28.46 16.39
N PHE A 159 -7.39 27.96 15.24
CA PHE A 159 -7.70 26.54 15.06
C PHE A 159 -6.47 25.65 15.27
N ILE A 160 -5.32 26.03 14.69
CA ILE A 160 -4.07 25.30 14.85
C ILE A 160 -3.61 25.34 16.31
N ALA A 161 -3.61 26.52 16.95
CA ALA A 161 -3.21 26.65 18.35
C ALA A 161 -4.06 25.75 19.26
N HIS A 162 -5.39 25.81 19.14
CA HIS A 162 -6.29 24.97 19.92
C HIS A 162 -6.07 23.48 19.68
N ASN A 163 -5.95 23.05 18.41
CA ASN A 163 -5.76 21.64 18.10
C ASN A 163 -4.39 21.12 18.58
N THR A 164 -3.34 21.93 18.47
CA THR A 164 -2.00 21.60 18.99
C THR A 164 -2.01 21.50 20.51
N ASP A 165 -2.68 22.42 21.21
CA ASP A 165 -2.82 22.37 22.67
C ASP A 165 -3.58 21.09 23.10
N ASP A 166 -4.69 20.76 22.43
CA ASP A 166 -5.47 19.55 22.68
C ASP A 166 -4.64 18.27 22.47
N VAL A 167 -3.88 18.20 21.37
CA VAL A 167 -2.99 17.07 21.08
C VAL A 167 -1.89 16.96 22.13
N SER A 168 -1.28 18.09 22.52
CA SER A 168 -0.22 18.13 23.54
C SER A 168 -0.74 17.66 24.90
N VAL A 169 -1.93 18.10 25.31
CA VAL A 169 -2.59 17.63 26.55
C VAL A 169 -2.83 16.11 26.51
N LYS A 170 -3.28 15.57 25.37
CA LYS A 170 -3.49 14.12 25.20
C LYS A 170 -2.18 13.34 25.30
N ILE A 171 -1.13 13.78 24.62
CA ILE A 171 0.20 13.14 24.66
C ILE A 171 0.80 13.21 26.08
N GLN A 172 0.66 14.33 26.78
CA GLN A 172 1.09 14.45 28.18
C GLN A 172 0.29 13.53 29.12
N ALA A 173 -1.00 13.32 28.86
CA ALA A 173 -1.80 12.36 29.62
C ALA A 173 -1.33 10.92 29.36
N GLU A 174 -1.04 10.57 28.11
CA GLU A 174 -0.46 9.28 27.73
C GLU A 174 0.91 9.06 28.39
N LEU A 175 1.78 10.07 28.36
CA LEU A 175 3.10 10.01 29.01
C LEU A 175 3.01 9.78 30.52
N ARG A 176 2.07 10.45 31.20
CA ARG A 176 1.80 10.18 32.63
C ARG A 176 1.29 8.76 32.86
N ARG A 177 0.51 8.20 31.94
CA ARG A 177 0.06 6.80 32.01
C ARG A 177 1.23 5.83 31.88
N ILE A 178 2.12 6.06 30.90
CA ILE A 178 3.31 5.24 30.68
C ILE A 178 4.25 5.32 31.88
N GLN A 179 4.46 6.51 32.44
CA GLN A 179 5.26 6.70 33.66
C GLN A 179 4.77 5.85 34.83
N ARG A 180 3.46 5.86 35.10
CA ARG A 180 2.88 4.98 36.13
C ARG A 180 3.09 3.50 35.82
N GLN A 181 2.91 3.10 34.57
CA GLN A 181 3.16 1.70 34.16
C GLN A 181 4.62 1.29 34.36
N ILE A 182 5.58 2.19 34.10
CA ILE A 182 7.00 1.96 34.37
C ILE A 182 7.26 1.80 35.87
N GLU A 183 6.71 2.69 36.69
CA GLU A 183 6.83 2.64 38.16
C GLU A 183 6.24 1.35 38.72
N ASP A 184 5.01 1.01 38.33
CA ASP A 184 4.33 -0.23 38.72
C ASP A 184 5.16 -1.45 38.28
N LYS A 185 5.68 -1.46 37.04
CA LYS A 185 6.47 -2.60 36.54
C LYS A 185 7.82 -2.75 37.25
N ARG A 186 8.47 -1.64 37.63
CA ARG A 186 9.70 -1.66 38.44
C ARG A 186 9.42 -2.25 39.81
N LEU A 187 8.32 -1.83 40.45
CA LEU A 187 7.89 -2.35 41.73
C LEU A 187 7.54 -3.85 41.66
N ASP A 188 6.86 -4.29 40.59
CA ASP A 188 6.61 -5.71 40.34
C ASP A 188 7.91 -6.52 40.22
N ILE A 189 8.90 -6.01 39.48
CA ILE A 189 10.21 -6.64 39.30
C ILE A 189 10.93 -6.75 40.66
N ASP A 190 10.92 -5.68 41.45
CA ASP A 190 11.56 -5.66 42.77
C ASP A 190 10.88 -6.63 43.74
N GLN A 191 9.54 -6.69 43.74
CA GLN A 191 8.78 -7.66 44.52
C GLN A 191 9.05 -9.10 44.07
N PHE A 192 9.14 -9.34 42.77
CA PHE A 192 9.47 -10.66 42.22
C PHE A 192 10.88 -11.10 42.66
N ARG A 193 11.86 -10.21 42.56
CA ARG A 193 13.23 -10.44 43.03
C ARG A 193 13.29 -10.72 44.53
N ALA A 194 12.55 -9.96 45.34
CA ALA A 194 12.49 -10.15 46.79
C ALA A 194 11.80 -11.48 47.16
N ARG A 195 10.67 -11.81 46.54
CA ARG A 195 9.91 -13.05 46.79
C ARG A 195 10.72 -14.30 46.48
N TYR A 196 11.52 -14.28 45.42
CA TYR A 196 12.30 -15.44 44.98
C TYR A 196 13.80 -15.35 45.31
N ALA A 197 14.21 -14.34 46.10
CA ALA A 197 15.59 -14.10 46.53
C ALA A 197 16.60 -14.22 45.37
N ILE A 198 16.31 -13.57 44.24
CA ILE A 198 17.19 -13.60 43.06
C ILE A 198 18.32 -12.58 43.30
N VAL A 199 19.43 -13.06 43.89
CA VAL A 199 20.55 -12.21 44.36
C VAL A 199 21.51 -11.80 43.23
N SER A 200 21.51 -12.47 42.07
CA SER A 200 22.38 -12.14 40.93
C SER A 200 21.92 -12.80 39.62
N ASP A 201 21.97 -12.05 38.51
CA ASP A 201 21.47 -12.47 37.19
C ASP A 201 22.28 -13.62 36.51
N GLN A 202 23.48 -13.97 37.00
CA GLN A 202 24.34 -14.97 36.31
C GLN A 202 25.00 -16.01 37.22
N SER A 203 25.09 -15.77 38.53
CA SER A 203 25.89 -16.64 39.41
C SER A 203 25.18 -17.96 39.77
N ALA A 204 23.85 -17.94 39.90
CA ALA A 204 23.07 -19.10 40.33
C ALA A 204 22.98 -20.20 39.26
N ASP A 205 22.85 -19.83 37.99
CA ASP A 205 22.72 -20.78 36.88
C ASP A 205 24.04 -21.55 36.66
N ASN A 206 25.17 -20.85 36.76
CA ASN A 206 26.49 -21.44 36.71
C ASN A 206 26.75 -22.41 37.87
N GLN A 207 26.27 -22.09 39.08
CA GLN A 207 26.41 -22.98 40.24
C GLN A 207 25.54 -24.23 40.12
N ALA A 208 24.28 -24.09 39.68
CA ALA A 208 23.38 -25.23 39.46
C ALA A 208 23.93 -26.17 38.39
N HIS A 209 24.43 -25.62 37.27
CA HIS A 209 25.06 -26.38 36.20
C HIS A 209 26.32 -27.12 36.68
N ALA A 210 27.23 -26.43 37.38
CA ALA A 210 28.45 -27.05 37.94
C ALA A 210 28.12 -28.20 38.91
N ARG A 211 27.09 -28.04 39.74
CA ARG A 211 26.66 -29.07 40.69
C ARG A 211 26.06 -30.28 39.98
N LEU A 212 25.21 -30.08 38.96
CA LEU A 212 24.68 -31.16 38.12
C LEU A 212 25.79 -31.92 37.37
N GLN A 213 26.82 -31.21 36.91
CA GLN A 213 27.99 -31.84 36.29
C GLN A 213 28.77 -32.70 37.29
N GLY A 214 28.99 -32.20 38.51
CA GLY A 214 29.60 -32.99 39.59
C GLY A 214 28.77 -34.22 39.98
N LEU A 215 27.45 -34.09 40.05
CA LEU A 215 26.52 -35.21 40.28
C LEU A 215 26.59 -36.26 39.17
N ASN A 216 26.65 -35.85 37.90
CA ASN A 216 26.86 -36.78 36.77
C ASN A 216 28.18 -37.55 36.89
N GLN A 217 29.28 -36.88 37.25
CA GLN A 217 30.56 -37.56 37.48
C GLN A 217 30.47 -38.55 38.64
N SER A 218 29.81 -38.18 39.74
CA SER A 218 29.60 -39.08 40.88
C SER A 218 28.72 -40.29 40.52
N LEU A 219 27.69 -40.09 39.70
CA LEU A 219 26.81 -41.15 39.22
C LEU A 219 27.56 -42.13 38.33
N ASN A 220 28.36 -41.63 37.38
CA ASN A 220 29.17 -42.50 36.52
C ASN A 220 30.14 -43.35 37.33
N LYS A 221 30.78 -42.76 38.35
CA LYS A 221 31.67 -43.49 39.25
C LYS A 221 30.90 -44.54 40.07
N ALA A 222 29.75 -44.21 40.62
CA ALA A 222 28.92 -45.15 41.38
C ALA A 222 28.39 -46.30 40.51
N LEU A 223 28.02 -46.02 39.26
CA LEU A 223 27.62 -47.04 38.28
C LEU A 223 28.78 -47.98 37.95
N GLU A 224 30.00 -47.43 37.79
CA GLU A 224 31.21 -48.22 37.59
C GLU A 224 31.47 -49.15 38.80
N ASP A 225 31.31 -48.62 40.02
CA ASP A 225 31.45 -49.39 41.25
C ASP A 225 30.36 -50.47 41.40
N GLU A 226 29.10 -50.20 41.00
CA GLU A 226 28.01 -51.19 40.95
C GLU A 226 28.33 -52.33 39.97
N VAL A 227 28.79 -51.99 38.76
CA VAL A 227 29.19 -52.99 37.75
C VAL A 227 30.35 -53.84 38.26
N LYS A 228 31.37 -53.24 38.90
CA LYS A 228 32.49 -53.97 39.51
C LYS A 228 32.02 -54.89 40.64
N ALA A 229 31.14 -54.41 41.51
CA ALA A 229 30.60 -55.21 42.62
C ALA A 229 29.74 -56.38 42.12
N LYS A 230 28.92 -56.15 41.08
CA LYS A 230 28.14 -57.21 40.44
C LYS A 230 29.03 -58.24 39.76
N ALA A 231 30.04 -57.82 39.01
CA ALA A 231 30.99 -58.73 38.39
C ALA A 231 31.72 -59.60 39.43
N ARG A 232 32.07 -59.05 40.60
CA ARG A 232 32.63 -59.82 41.71
C ARG A 232 31.64 -60.83 42.28
N LEU A 233 30.39 -60.44 42.47
CA LEU A 233 29.33 -61.35 42.91
C LEU A 233 29.15 -62.52 41.93
N ASP A 234 29.02 -62.22 40.64
CA ASP A 234 28.85 -63.22 39.59
C ASP A 234 30.07 -64.16 39.55
N THR A 235 31.29 -63.62 39.66
CA THR A 235 32.54 -64.41 39.71
C THR A 235 32.58 -65.36 40.91
N VAL A 236 32.14 -64.91 42.09
CA VAL A 236 32.07 -65.74 43.30
C VAL A 236 31.04 -66.86 43.12
N GLN A 237 29.86 -66.54 42.59
CA GLN A 237 28.81 -67.53 42.31
C GLN A 237 29.25 -68.58 41.29
N ASP A 238 29.89 -68.17 40.20
CA ASP A 238 30.42 -69.06 39.17
C ASP A 238 31.52 -69.98 39.72
N ALA A 239 32.42 -69.45 40.54
CA ALA A 239 33.48 -70.24 41.18
C ALA A 239 32.89 -71.32 42.12
N ILE A 240 31.82 -70.98 42.85
CA ILE A 240 31.10 -71.94 43.70
C ILE A 240 30.39 -73.01 42.86
N ALA A 241 29.72 -72.61 41.77
CA ALA A 241 29.03 -73.53 40.86
C ALA A 241 29.98 -74.54 40.21
N GLN A 242 31.23 -74.12 39.94
CA GLN A 242 32.29 -74.98 39.41
C GLN A 242 32.98 -75.84 40.49
N GLY A 243 32.53 -75.77 41.75
CA GLY A 243 33.10 -76.53 42.87
C GLY A 243 34.46 -76.03 43.35
N ARG A 244 34.93 -74.86 42.91
CA ARG A 244 36.19 -74.27 43.37
C ARG A 244 36.06 -73.76 44.82
N ALA A 245 37.17 -73.75 45.54
CA ALA A 245 37.22 -73.22 46.90
C ALA A 245 37.32 -71.68 46.81
N VAL A 246 36.30 -70.98 47.33
CA VAL A 246 36.28 -69.52 47.45
C VAL A 246 36.47 -69.20 48.93
N LEU A 247 37.62 -68.62 49.27
CA LEU A 247 37.97 -68.27 50.64
C LEU A 247 38.37 -66.80 50.73
N PRO A 248 38.08 -66.15 51.87
CA PRO A 248 38.66 -64.84 52.21
C PRO A 248 40.18 -64.89 52.19
N GLU A 249 40.83 -63.78 51.81
CA GLU A 249 42.30 -63.67 51.78
C GLU A 249 42.95 -64.11 53.10
N ASP A 250 42.34 -63.76 54.23
CA ASP A 250 42.83 -64.12 55.58
C ASP A 250 42.81 -65.64 55.85
N ASP A 251 41.82 -66.36 55.32
CA ASP A 251 41.67 -67.81 55.52
C ASP A 251 42.45 -68.63 54.48
N THR A 252 42.94 -68.03 53.38
CA THR A 252 43.72 -68.74 52.35
C THR A 252 45.00 -69.36 52.90
N ARG A 253 45.72 -68.64 53.77
CA ARG A 253 46.98 -69.10 54.37
C ARG A 253 46.73 -70.26 55.33
N THR A 254 45.67 -70.18 56.14
CA THR A 254 45.28 -71.26 57.06
C THR A 254 44.82 -72.49 56.29
N MET A 255 44.06 -72.31 55.21
CA MET A 255 43.66 -73.41 54.32
C MET A 255 44.85 -74.09 53.66
N ALA A 256 45.84 -73.33 53.18
CA ALA A 256 47.06 -73.90 52.60
C ALA A 256 47.83 -74.80 53.59
N VAL A 257 47.91 -74.39 54.87
CA VAL A 257 48.51 -75.21 55.93
C VAL A 257 47.69 -76.48 56.19
N LEU A 258 46.36 -76.40 56.25
CA LEU A 258 45.49 -77.56 56.45
C LEU A 258 45.58 -78.54 55.27
N LEU A 259 45.63 -78.04 54.03
CA LEU A 259 45.80 -78.86 52.83
C LEU A 259 47.15 -79.57 52.83
N GLN A 260 48.24 -78.86 53.15
CA GLN A 260 49.57 -79.47 53.26
C GLN A 260 49.62 -80.55 54.35
N GLN A 261 48.96 -80.33 55.49
CA GLN A 261 48.85 -81.33 56.56
C GLN A 261 48.01 -82.54 56.12
N ALA A 262 46.92 -82.33 55.40
CA ALA A 262 46.09 -83.41 54.87
C ALA A 262 46.84 -84.26 53.84
N GLU A 263 47.57 -83.65 52.90
CA GLU A 263 48.40 -84.38 51.93
C GLU A 263 49.46 -85.24 52.62
N LYS A 264 50.16 -84.68 53.62
CA LYS A 264 51.15 -85.44 54.39
C LYS A 264 50.54 -86.65 55.10
N LEU A 265 49.37 -86.49 55.72
CA LEU A 265 48.67 -87.59 56.38
C LEU A 265 48.12 -88.62 55.38
N ARG A 266 47.73 -88.21 54.17
CA ARG A 266 47.34 -89.13 53.08
C ARG A 266 48.51 -89.96 52.61
N GLU A 267 49.68 -89.36 52.44
CA GLU A 267 50.92 -90.08 52.10
C GLU A 267 51.29 -91.10 53.18
N GLU A 268 51.28 -90.69 54.46
CA GLU A 268 51.54 -91.58 55.60
C GLU A 268 50.53 -92.75 55.68
N LEU A 269 49.24 -92.47 55.44
CA LEU A 269 48.20 -93.50 55.41
C LEU A 269 48.37 -94.47 54.24
N ALA A 270 48.72 -93.99 53.04
CA ALA A 270 49.00 -94.83 51.89
C ALA A 270 50.22 -95.74 52.11
N GLU A 271 51.28 -95.25 52.78
CA GLU A 271 52.43 -96.07 53.17
C GLU A 271 52.06 -97.17 54.17
N LEU A 272 51.16 -96.88 55.11
CA LEU A 272 50.64 -97.84 56.07
C LEU A 272 49.73 -98.91 55.41
N GLU A 273 48.86 -98.51 54.48
CA GLU A 273 47.99 -99.42 53.73
C GLU A 273 48.78 -100.35 52.80
N GLY A 274 49.93 -99.91 52.28
CA GLY A 274 50.84 -100.77 51.51
C GLY A 274 51.56 -101.83 52.36
N ARG A 275 51.69 -101.62 53.68
CA ARG A 275 52.44 -102.50 54.60
C ARG A 275 51.55 -103.37 55.49
N PHE A 276 50.30 -102.99 55.73
CA PHE A 276 49.42 -103.66 56.69
C PHE A 276 48.01 -103.89 56.12
N THR A 277 47.40 -105.03 56.46
CA THR A 277 46.01 -105.34 56.09
C THR A 277 45.03 -104.41 56.82
N ALA A 278 43.93 -104.02 56.17
CA ALA A 278 42.92 -103.09 56.73
C ALA A 278 42.45 -103.43 58.16
N GLN A 279 42.23 -104.72 58.47
CA GLN A 279 41.84 -105.16 59.82
C GLN A 279 42.92 -104.92 60.90
N TYR A 280 44.21 -104.88 60.52
CA TYR A 280 45.33 -104.66 61.45
C TYR A 280 45.53 -103.17 61.77
N ILE A 281 45.23 -102.30 60.82
CA ILE A 281 45.25 -100.84 60.99
C ILE A 281 44.16 -100.42 62.00
N GLU A 282 43.00 -101.11 61.98
CA GLU A 282 41.89 -100.82 62.90
C GLU A 282 42.09 -101.38 64.32
N LEU A 283 42.85 -102.47 64.48
CA LEU A 283 43.12 -103.10 65.77
C LEU A 283 44.23 -102.37 66.57
N ASN A 284 45.18 -101.71 65.89
CA ASN A 284 46.30 -101.03 66.53
C ASN A 284 46.00 -99.56 66.86
N PRO A 285 46.08 -99.15 68.14
CA PRO A 285 45.70 -97.80 68.56
C PRO A 285 46.60 -96.69 68.00
N ASN A 286 47.83 -97.01 67.57
CA ASN A 286 48.73 -96.02 66.95
C ASN A 286 48.48 -95.82 65.45
N LEU A 287 48.04 -96.87 64.74
CA LEU A 287 47.77 -96.79 63.29
C LEU A 287 46.39 -96.17 63.00
N ARG A 288 45.40 -96.44 63.87
CA ARG A 288 44.07 -95.82 63.81
C ARG A 288 44.10 -94.29 63.98
N LYS A 289 45.04 -93.77 64.77
CA LYS A 289 45.21 -92.32 65.00
C LYS A 289 45.48 -91.53 63.72
N VAL A 290 46.24 -92.07 62.77
CA VAL A 290 46.54 -91.39 61.50
C VAL A 290 45.25 -91.22 60.66
N LYS A 291 44.42 -92.27 60.59
CA LYS A 291 43.10 -92.24 59.95
C LYS A 291 42.13 -91.27 60.64
N GLU A 292 42.10 -91.25 61.97
CA GLU A 292 41.29 -90.32 62.77
C GLU A 292 41.74 -88.86 62.59
N GLN A 293 43.06 -88.59 62.59
CA GLN A 293 43.63 -87.27 62.36
C GLN A 293 43.36 -86.76 60.94
N LEU A 294 43.47 -87.63 59.92
CA LEU A 294 43.11 -87.27 58.55
C LEU A 294 41.63 -86.88 58.45
N ALA A 295 40.73 -87.69 59.03
CA ALA A 295 39.30 -87.38 59.04
C ALA A 295 38.97 -86.06 59.78
N GLU A 296 39.68 -85.76 60.87
CA GLU A 296 39.54 -84.49 61.60
C GLU A 296 40.00 -83.29 60.76
N ILE A 297 41.15 -83.38 60.07
CA ILE A 297 41.65 -82.31 59.20
C ILE A 297 40.74 -82.13 57.98
N GLU A 298 40.27 -83.22 57.36
CA GLU A 298 39.32 -83.17 56.24
C GLU A 298 37.98 -82.54 56.64
N SER A 299 37.48 -82.84 57.84
CA SER A 299 36.29 -82.20 58.40
C SER A 299 36.50 -80.70 58.62
N LYS A 300 37.67 -80.30 59.15
CA LYS A 300 38.05 -78.87 59.32
C LYS A 300 38.16 -78.15 57.98
N ILE A 301 38.74 -78.80 56.95
CA ILE A 301 38.81 -78.26 55.59
C ILE A 301 37.40 -78.08 55.02
N ALA A 302 36.52 -79.07 55.14
CA ALA A 302 35.15 -79.00 54.66
C ALA A 302 34.35 -77.88 55.37
N GLN A 303 34.47 -77.77 56.70
CA GLN A 303 33.82 -76.71 57.48
C GLN A 303 34.33 -75.32 57.12
N LYS A 304 35.66 -75.16 56.96
CA LYS A 304 36.27 -73.90 56.51
C LYS A 304 35.85 -73.52 55.10
N ASN A 305 35.74 -74.49 54.19
CA ASN A 305 35.23 -74.24 52.83
C ASN A 305 33.77 -73.78 52.84
N LEU A 306 32.89 -74.41 53.63
CA LEU A 306 31.49 -74.01 53.74
C LEU A 306 31.36 -72.59 54.32
N THR A 307 32.03 -72.33 55.44
CA THR A 307 32.00 -71.02 56.11
C THR A 307 32.59 -69.92 55.22
N GLY A 308 33.70 -70.22 54.53
CA GLY A 308 34.34 -69.30 53.59
C GLY A 308 33.47 -68.98 52.37
N ARG A 309 32.74 -69.98 51.85
CA ARG A 309 31.77 -69.78 50.77
C ARG A 309 30.62 -68.88 51.19
N ASP A 310 29.98 -69.18 52.32
CA ASP A 310 28.85 -68.39 52.82
C ASP A 310 29.27 -66.94 53.07
N TYR A 311 30.45 -66.74 53.68
CA TYR A 311 31.03 -65.42 53.89
C TYR A 311 31.32 -64.70 52.56
N ALA A 312 31.96 -65.35 51.59
CA ALA A 312 32.31 -64.74 50.31
C ALA A 312 31.07 -64.31 49.50
N ILE A 313 30.00 -65.12 49.52
CA ILE A 313 28.72 -64.74 48.91
C ILE A 313 28.11 -63.56 49.64
N GLN A 314 28.02 -63.61 50.97
CA GLN A 314 27.42 -62.53 51.76
C GLN A 314 28.18 -61.22 51.57
N GLU A 315 29.51 -61.25 51.57
CA GLU A 315 30.33 -60.06 51.35
C GLU A 315 30.13 -59.48 49.94
N ALA A 316 30.16 -60.33 48.91
CA ALA A 316 29.93 -59.88 47.54
C ALA A 316 28.49 -59.34 47.34
N GLN A 317 27.49 -59.95 47.98
CA GLN A 317 26.10 -59.47 47.96
C GLN A 317 25.97 -58.12 48.67
N ASN A 318 26.57 -57.99 49.86
CA ASN A 318 26.56 -56.74 50.63
C ASN A 318 27.23 -55.61 49.85
N HIS A 319 28.37 -55.86 49.20
CA HIS A 319 29.03 -54.89 48.33
C HIS A 319 28.14 -54.47 47.15
N TYR A 320 27.50 -55.41 46.47
CA TYR A 320 26.59 -55.09 45.36
C TYR A 320 25.36 -54.29 45.83
N LEU A 321 24.74 -54.69 46.95
CA LEU A 321 23.60 -53.96 47.53
C LEU A 321 24.00 -52.55 47.94
N THR A 322 25.18 -52.37 48.53
CA THR A 322 25.71 -51.05 48.93
C THR A 322 25.96 -50.17 47.71
N ALA A 323 26.59 -50.70 46.66
CA ALA A 323 26.83 -49.96 45.43
C ALA A 323 25.52 -49.56 44.73
N LYS A 324 24.55 -50.48 44.67
CA LYS A 324 23.21 -50.21 44.12
C LYS A 324 22.45 -49.14 44.91
N GLN A 325 22.53 -49.16 46.24
CA GLN A 325 21.95 -48.11 47.09
C GLN A 325 22.62 -46.75 46.86
N ALA A 326 23.95 -46.72 46.67
CA ALA A 326 24.67 -45.49 46.36
C ALA A 326 24.23 -44.90 45.01
N VAL A 327 24.06 -45.71 43.97
CA VAL A 327 23.52 -45.28 42.67
C VAL A 327 22.11 -44.70 42.82
N ALA A 328 21.22 -45.41 43.52
CA ALA A 328 19.85 -44.93 43.75
C ALA A 328 19.81 -43.59 44.52
N ALA A 329 20.67 -43.42 45.52
CA ALA A 329 20.77 -42.18 46.29
C ALA A 329 21.27 -41.00 45.43
N ILE A 330 22.29 -41.21 44.60
CA ILE A 330 22.82 -40.18 43.69
C ILE A 330 21.79 -39.82 42.61
N GLN A 331 21.06 -40.80 42.07
CA GLN A 331 19.97 -40.56 41.12
C GLN A 331 18.84 -39.70 41.73
N ALA A 332 18.45 -40.00 42.97
CA ALA A 332 17.46 -39.22 43.69
C ALA A 332 17.92 -37.77 43.92
N GLN A 333 19.19 -37.58 44.33
CA GLN A 333 19.78 -36.23 44.47
C GLN A 333 19.83 -35.49 43.13
N GLN A 334 20.18 -36.18 42.04
CA GLN A 334 20.22 -35.57 40.72
C GLN A 334 18.83 -35.14 40.25
N ALA A 335 17.80 -35.98 40.46
CA ALA A 335 16.43 -35.65 40.09
C ALA A 335 15.93 -34.41 40.85
N GLU A 336 16.21 -34.32 42.16
CA GLU A 336 15.82 -33.15 42.95
C GLU A 336 16.56 -31.88 42.51
N HIS A 337 17.87 -31.96 42.29
CA HIS A 337 18.64 -30.82 41.80
C HIS A 337 18.24 -30.38 40.39
N LYS A 338 17.84 -31.31 39.50
CA LYS A 338 17.28 -30.97 38.19
C LYS A 338 15.98 -30.20 38.32
N ARG A 339 15.09 -30.62 39.24
CA ARG A 339 13.81 -29.94 39.49
C ARG A 339 14.03 -28.53 40.02
N LEU A 340 14.92 -28.37 41.00
CA LEU A 340 15.28 -27.06 41.54
C LEU A 340 15.90 -26.15 40.47
N ALA A 341 16.86 -26.67 39.69
CA ALA A 341 17.48 -25.91 38.59
C ALA A 341 16.44 -25.44 37.56
N SER A 342 15.53 -26.32 37.15
CA SER A 342 14.45 -25.98 36.22
C SER A 342 13.53 -24.89 36.76
N ASP A 343 13.16 -24.94 38.04
CA ASP A 343 12.32 -23.92 38.69
C ASP A 343 13.05 -22.56 38.75
N HIS A 344 14.36 -22.57 39.05
CA HIS A 344 15.20 -21.38 38.98
C HIS A 344 15.29 -20.80 37.56
N THR A 345 15.57 -21.63 36.55
CA THR A 345 15.61 -21.21 35.14
C THR A 345 14.27 -20.62 34.69
N SER A 346 13.14 -21.23 35.07
CA SER A 346 11.80 -20.73 34.74
C SER A 346 11.51 -19.37 35.37
N ARG A 347 11.89 -19.16 36.64
CA ARG A 347 11.70 -17.86 37.31
C ARG A 347 12.64 -16.80 36.73
N PHE A 348 13.84 -17.19 36.33
CA PHE A 348 14.78 -16.29 35.70
C PHE A 348 14.30 -15.83 34.31
N SER A 349 13.78 -16.74 33.49
CA SER A 349 13.21 -16.37 32.19
C SER A 349 11.99 -15.45 32.36
N GLU A 350 11.16 -15.68 33.37
CA GLU A 350 10.05 -14.78 33.72
C GLU A 350 10.55 -13.38 34.11
N LEU A 351 11.58 -13.29 34.97
CA LEU A 351 12.21 -12.02 35.33
C LEU A 351 12.78 -11.30 34.10
N GLN A 352 13.46 -12.02 33.20
CA GLN A 352 14.00 -11.46 31.96
C GLN A 352 12.89 -10.92 31.05
N ALA A 353 11.77 -11.64 30.94
CA ALA A 353 10.60 -11.16 30.20
C ALA A 353 10.02 -9.89 30.82
N MET A 354 9.96 -9.79 32.16
CA MET A 354 9.53 -8.57 32.85
C MET A 354 10.48 -7.39 32.59
N GLN A 355 11.80 -7.62 32.62
CA GLN A 355 12.80 -6.59 32.30
C GLN A 355 12.70 -6.12 30.84
N GLN A 356 12.51 -7.04 29.89
CA GLN A 356 12.28 -6.67 28.48
C GLN A 356 11.00 -5.85 28.31
N ALA A 357 9.93 -6.20 29.03
CA ALA A 357 8.70 -5.41 29.02
C ALA A 357 8.90 -3.99 29.60
N LEU A 358 9.70 -3.86 30.67
CA LEU A 358 10.09 -2.56 31.23
C LEU A 358 10.87 -1.72 30.21
N LEU A 359 11.88 -2.30 29.56
CA LEU A 359 12.66 -1.62 28.52
C LEU A 359 11.78 -1.12 27.37
N LYS A 360 10.80 -1.93 26.92
CA LYS A 360 9.84 -1.51 25.90
C LYS A 360 9.01 -0.29 26.34
N LEU A 361 8.58 -0.24 27.61
CA LEU A 361 7.85 0.90 28.15
C LEU A 361 8.75 2.15 28.23
N GLU A 362 10.01 2.00 28.62
CA GLU A 362 10.99 3.11 28.67
C GLU A 362 11.29 3.67 27.27
N THR A 363 11.44 2.80 26.26
CA THR A 363 11.60 3.24 24.87
C THR A 363 10.37 3.99 24.39
N LEU A 364 9.16 3.45 24.65
CA LEU A 364 7.90 4.09 24.28
C LEU A 364 7.74 5.45 24.97
N GLN A 365 8.17 5.57 26.23
CA GLN A 365 8.23 6.85 26.94
C GLN A 365 9.12 7.85 26.21
N HIS A 366 10.34 7.46 25.83
CA HIS A 366 11.29 8.33 25.15
C HIS A 366 10.77 8.79 23.79
N GLU A 367 10.21 7.87 22.98
CA GLU A 367 9.59 8.19 21.70
C GLU A 367 8.42 9.17 21.87
N THR A 368 7.59 8.97 22.90
CA THR A 368 6.47 9.87 23.21
C THR A 368 6.95 11.26 23.63
N GLN A 369 8.06 11.35 24.38
CA GLN A 369 8.70 12.64 24.72
C GLN A 369 9.22 13.37 23.50
N LEU A 370 9.90 12.65 22.59
CA LEU A 370 10.40 13.22 21.34
C LEU A 370 9.25 13.74 20.48
N ARG A 371 8.15 12.99 20.40
CA ARG A 371 6.94 13.41 19.70
C ARG A 371 6.34 14.69 20.27
N LEU A 372 6.27 14.80 21.61
CA LEU A 372 5.81 16.03 22.26
C LEU A 372 6.73 17.22 21.93
N ALA A 373 8.05 17.02 22.04
CA ALA A 373 9.03 18.07 21.71
C ALA A 373 8.95 18.51 20.24
N ALA A 374 8.67 17.59 19.31
CA ALA A 374 8.49 17.90 17.90
C ALA A 374 7.24 18.75 17.64
N ILE A 375 6.14 18.49 18.37
CA ILE A 375 4.90 19.28 18.29
C ILE A 375 5.14 20.69 18.85
N ASP A 376 5.78 20.81 20.01
CA ASP A 376 6.14 22.10 20.61
C ASP A 376 7.09 22.91 19.71
N ALA A 377 8.05 22.25 19.05
CA ALA A 377 8.96 22.90 18.12
C ALA A 377 8.23 23.43 16.88
N LYS A 378 7.30 22.65 16.31
CA LYS A 378 6.42 23.10 15.22
C LYS A 378 5.55 24.30 15.62
N GLN A 379 5.15 24.38 16.89
CA GLN A 379 4.40 25.54 17.39
C GLN A 379 5.23 26.84 17.41
N ARG A 380 6.53 26.73 17.71
CA ARG A 380 7.45 27.89 17.83
C ARG A 380 8.01 28.37 16.50
N GLN A 381 8.09 27.51 15.48
CA GLN A 381 8.36 27.94 14.12
C GLN A 381 7.10 28.66 13.59
N ASN A 382 7.20 29.97 13.39
CA ASN A 382 6.09 30.84 13.00
C ASN A 382 5.23 30.23 11.87
N TYR A 383 3.91 30.21 12.06
CA TYR A 383 2.93 29.74 11.07
C TYR A 383 2.52 30.83 10.09
N PRO A 384 3.05 30.82 8.86
CA PRO A 384 2.25 31.17 7.69
C PRO A 384 2.18 29.97 6.74
N GLN A 385 1.09 29.20 6.83
CA GLN A 385 0.73 28.20 5.81
C GLN A 385 -0.01 28.83 4.61
N VAL A 386 -0.22 30.14 4.70
CA VAL A 386 -1.00 30.95 3.78
C VAL A 386 -0.19 32.20 3.53
N ASP A 387 0.40 32.30 2.34
CA ASP A 387 1.18 33.47 1.94
C ASP A 387 0.42 34.26 0.87
N VAL A 388 0.36 35.58 1.05
CA VAL A 388 -0.35 36.46 0.13
C VAL A 388 0.59 36.81 -1.01
N VAL A 389 0.44 36.10 -2.13
CA VAL A 389 1.27 36.29 -3.32
C VAL A 389 0.94 37.62 -3.99
N GLU A 390 -0.35 37.90 -4.15
CA GLU A 390 -0.84 39.15 -4.73
C GLU A 390 -2.00 39.69 -3.89
N PRO A 391 -1.88 40.91 -3.32
CA PRO A 391 -2.95 41.53 -2.55
C PRO A 391 -4.11 41.98 -3.45
N ALA A 392 -5.27 42.25 -2.85
CA ALA A 392 -6.46 42.65 -3.61
C ALA A 392 -6.23 43.93 -4.42
N ASN A 393 -6.51 43.85 -5.72
CA ASN A 393 -6.40 44.97 -6.65
C ASN A 393 -7.64 45.88 -6.62
N LEU A 394 -7.45 47.17 -6.98
CA LEU A 394 -8.57 48.09 -7.21
C LEU A 394 -9.03 47.96 -8.67
N PRO A 395 -10.30 47.58 -8.95
CA PRO A 395 -10.75 47.37 -10.31
C PRO A 395 -10.98 48.69 -11.06
N ASP A 396 -10.20 48.95 -12.11
CA ASP A 396 -10.33 50.17 -12.93
C ASP A 396 -11.33 50.01 -14.11
N LYS A 397 -11.76 48.78 -14.42
CA LYS A 397 -12.66 48.47 -15.55
C LYS A 397 -13.80 47.54 -15.12
N SER A 398 -14.99 47.80 -15.66
CA SER A 398 -16.17 46.93 -15.49
C SER A 398 -16.02 45.64 -16.31
N ILE A 399 -16.35 44.50 -15.72
CA ILE A 399 -16.34 43.19 -16.41
C ILE A 399 -17.65 42.92 -17.17
N LYS A 400 -18.77 43.46 -16.69
CA LYS A 400 -20.11 43.28 -17.30
C LYS A 400 -21.01 44.51 -17.07
N PRO A 401 -21.88 44.87 -18.02
CA PRO A 401 -21.88 44.44 -19.43
C PRO A 401 -20.76 45.13 -20.23
N ASP A 402 -20.23 44.45 -21.25
CA ASP A 402 -19.41 45.12 -22.26
C ASP A 402 -20.33 45.97 -23.16
N TYR A 403 -20.49 47.22 -22.76
CA TYR A 403 -21.40 48.17 -23.40
C TYR A 403 -21.14 48.30 -24.91
N LEU A 404 -19.90 48.15 -25.37
CA LEU A 404 -19.57 48.28 -26.79
C LEU A 404 -20.08 47.10 -27.61
N THR A 405 -19.79 45.86 -27.19
CA THR A 405 -20.21 44.67 -27.93
C THR A 405 -21.73 44.50 -27.89
N GLN A 406 -22.36 44.73 -26.75
CA GLN A 406 -23.82 44.65 -26.62
C GLN A 406 -24.54 45.72 -27.45
N SER A 407 -24.02 46.96 -27.47
CA SER A 407 -24.56 48.04 -28.30
C SER A 407 -24.50 47.71 -29.79
N LEU A 408 -23.40 47.10 -30.26
CA LEU A 408 -23.21 46.72 -31.66
C LEU A 408 -24.14 45.57 -32.06
N VAL A 409 -24.27 44.53 -31.22
CA VAL A 409 -25.20 43.43 -31.47
C VAL A 409 -26.65 43.93 -31.52
N ALA A 410 -27.05 44.80 -30.57
CA ALA A 410 -28.38 45.38 -30.58
C ALA A 410 -28.64 46.23 -31.83
N LEU A 411 -27.65 47.00 -32.30
CA LEU A 411 -27.73 47.73 -33.56
C LEU A 411 -27.96 46.77 -34.75
N ALA A 412 -27.20 45.68 -34.83
CA ALA A 412 -27.34 44.69 -35.91
C ALA A 412 -28.72 44.02 -35.92
N VAL A 413 -29.25 43.66 -34.75
CA VAL A 413 -30.59 43.06 -34.61
C VAL A 413 -31.68 44.03 -35.04
N VAL A 414 -31.61 45.30 -34.60
CA VAL A 414 -32.59 46.33 -34.99
C VAL A 414 -32.56 46.60 -36.49
N LEU A 415 -31.38 46.64 -37.10
CA LEU A 415 -31.23 46.77 -38.56
C LEU A 415 -31.83 45.57 -39.31
N GLY A 416 -31.57 44.35 -38.82
CA GLY A 416 -32.14 43.12 -39.39
C GLY A 416 -33.66 43.10 -39.34
N LEU A 417 -34.25 43.48 -38.20
CA LEU A 417 -35.70 43.57 -38.02
C LEU A 417 -36.33 44.64 -38.93
N ALA A 418 -35.68 45.78 -39.11
CA ALA A 418 -36.17 46.80 -40.01
C ALA A 418 -36.10 46.36 -41.49
N LEU A 419 -35.05 45.63 -41.87
CA LEU A 419 -34.93 45.05 -43.21
C LEU A 419 -36.01 43.99 -43.46
N SER A 420 -36.25 43.09 -42.50
CA SER A 420 -37.30 42.08 -42.61
C SER A 420 -38.68 42.70 -42.71
N ALA A 421 -38.95 43.78 -41.95
CA ALA A 421 -40.22 44.51 -42.03
C ALA A 421 -40.46 45.06 -43.44
N ILE A 422 -39.44 45.64 -44.09
CA ILE A 422 -39.55 46.13 -45.47
C ILE A 422 -39.89 44.98 -46.42
N ILE A 423 -39.17 43.86 -46.34
CA ILE A 423 -39.38 42.69 -47.22
C ILE A 423 -40.81 42.15 -47.08
N ILE A 424 -41.30 42.01 -45.86
CA ILE A 424 -42.68 41.57 -45.58
C ILE A 424 -43.69 42.55 -46.18
N THR A 425 -43.45 43.86 -46.05
CA THR A 425 -44.34 44.89 -46.59
C THR A 425 -44.36 44.88 -48.12
N ASP A 426 -43.21 44.61 -48.76
CA ASP A 426 -43.11 44.50 -50.22
C ASP A 426 -43.79 43.20 -50.72
N TYR A 427 -43.65 42.09 -49.99
CA TYR A 427 -44.31 40.81 -50.32
C TYR A 427 -45.84 40.92 -50.24
N LEU A 428 -46.36 41.59 -49.21
CA LEU A 428 -47.80 41.79 -49.02
C LEU A 428 -48.43 42.77 -50.04
N ASN A 429 -47.63 43.62 -50.69
CA ASN A 429 -48.09 44.63 -51.66
C ASN A 429 -47.77 44.28 -53.13
N ALA A 430 -47.33 43.05 -53.43
CA ALA A 430 -47.04 42.64 -54.80
C ALA A 430 -48.34 42.46 -55.63
N ALA A 431 -48.46 43.19 -56.74
CA ALA A 431 -49.62 43.16 -57.64
C ALA A 431 -49.66 41.89 -58.54
N PRO A 432 -50.84 41.42 -58.98
CA PRO A 432 -50.96 40.20 -59.80
C PRO A 432 -50.52 40.40 -61.28
N PRO A 433 -50.07 39.35 -61.99
CA PRO A 433 -49.55 39.45 -63.35
C PRO A 433 -50.68 39.54 -64.41
N MET A 434 -50.47 40.33 -65.47
CA MET A 434 -51.37 40.43 -66.64
C MET A 434 -51.08 39.34 -67.69
N PRO A 435 -52.11 38.87 -68.45
CA PRO A 435 -51.99 37.78 -69.45
C PRO A 435 -51.49 38.25 -70.85
N PRO A 436 -51.10 37.31 -71.74
CA PRO A 436 -50.42 37.57 -73.03
C PRO A 436 -51.33 37.49 -74.26
N ASP A 437 -51.03 38.28 -75.32
CA ASP A 437 -51.51 38.10 -76.70
C ASP A 437 -50.41 38.43 -77.74
N ALA A 438 -50.33 37.62 -78.81
CA ALA A 438 -49.25 37.39 -79.81
C ALA A 438 -49.37 38.30 -81.09
N PRO A 439 -48.63 38.15 -82.25
CA PRO A 439 -47.64 37.14 -82.69
C PRO A 439 -46.36 37.64 -83.46
N THR A 440 -45.47 36.68 -83.75
CA THR A 440 -44.16 36.58 -84.49
C THR A 440 -44.12 37.18 -85.93
N PRO A 441 -42.98 37.33 -86.70
CA PRO A 441 -41.88 36.33 -86.74
C PRO A 441 -40.45 36.65 -87.32
N TYR A 442 -39.58 35.62 -87.24
CA TYR A 442 -38.37 35.23 -88.02
C TYR A 442 -37.17 36.18 -88.27
N ALA A 443 -35.99 35.73 -87.81
CA ALA A 443 -34.78 35.61 -88.64
C ALA A 443 -33.83 34.50 -88.12
N THR A 444 -33.95 33.33 -88.76
CA THR A 444 -32.93 32.37 -89.24
C THR A 444 -31.48 32.46 -88.68
N ILE A 445 -31.02 31.47 -87.89
CA ILE A 445 -30.06 30.35 -88.19
C ILE A 445 -28.64 30.85 -88.57
N GLU A 446 -27.56 30.54 -87.84
CA GLU A 446 -26.83 29.27 -87.98
C GLU A 446 -26.07 28.76 -86.74
N LEU A 447 -26.09 27.43 -86.64
CA LEU A 447 -25.43 26.55 -85.69
C LEU A 447 -23.91 26.57 -85.84
N HIS A 448 -23.19 26.44 -84.72
CA HIS A 448 -22.00 25.57 -84.67
C HIS A 448 -22.04 24.72 -83.38
N HIS A 449 -21.93 23.42 -83.57
CA HIS A 449 -22.08 22.37 -82.57
C HIS A 449 -20.70 21.74 -82.30
N ARG A 450 -20.49 21.29 -81.04
CA ARG A 450 -19.58 20.23 -80.53
C ARG A 450 -18.19 20.66 -79.98
N PRO A 451 -17.56 19.83 -79.09
CA PRO A 451 -18.11 19.18 -77.88
C PRO A 451 -17.11 19.05 -76.70
N ARG A 452 -17.56 19.20 -75.42
CA ARG A 452 -16.98 18.63 -74.16
C ARG A 452 -15.47 18.94 -73.86
N PRO A 453 -14.86 18.59 -72.70
CA PRO A 453 -15.35 18.03 -71.43
C PRO A 453 -14.81 18.77 -70.16
N MET A 454 -15.00 18.13 -69.01
CA MET A 454 -14.14 18.12 -67.81
C MET A 454 -14.24 19.25 -66.78
N ILE A 455 -14.91 18.85 -65.69
CA ILE A 455 -14.50 19.01 -64.30
C ILE A 455 -12.98 19.12 -64.18
N ASP A 456 -12.51 20.25 -63.66
CA ASP A 456 -11.23 20.39 -63.01
C ASP A 456 -11.46 21.20 -61.73
N VAL A 457 -11.35 20.51 -60.60
CA VAL A 457 -11.32 21.10 -59.26
C VAL A 457 -10.03 20.58 -58.65
N ASP A 458 -8.96 21.35 -58.80
CA ASP A 458 -7.93 21.45 -57.78
C ASP A 458 -7.05 22.68 -57.99
N HIS A 459 -7.14 23.64 -57.06
CA HIS A 459 -6.03 24.08 -56.20
C HIS A 459 -6.34 25.42 -55.49
N GLN A 460 -6.23 25.33 -54.16
CA GLN A 460 -6.06 26.31 -53.07
C GLN A 460 -5.49 27.71 -53.38
N PRO A 461 -5.51 28.69 -52.44
CA PRO A 461 -5.87 28.59 -51.00
C PRO A 461 -6.87 29.65 -50.51
N ILE A 462 -7.80 29.26 -49.64
CA ILE A 462 -8.45 30.21 -48.72
C ILE A 462 -7.83 29.98 -47.34
N GLN A 463 -7.13 31.01 -46.86
CA GLN A 463 -6.71 31.13 -45.47
C GLN A 463 -7.94 31.20 -44.58
N ALA A 464 -8.28 30.08 -43.96
CA ALA A 464 -9.24 30.02 -42.87
C ALA A 464 -8.48 30.11 -41.54
N SER A 465 -8.65 31.25 -40.88
CA SER A 465 -8.58 31.50 -39.44
C SER A 465 -8.46 30.25 -38.55
N LEU A 466 -7.30 30.15 -37.90
CA LEU A 466 -7.04 29.36 -36.71
C LEU A 466 -7.95 29.84 -35.57
N ASN A 467 -9.09 29.17 -35.41
CA ASN A 467 -9.87 29.21 -34.18
C ASN A 467 -9.75 27.85 -33.48
N HIS A 468 -9.14 27.90 -32.29
CA HIS A 468 -9.22 26.97 -31.17
C HIS A 468 -9.99 25.65 -31.40
N ARG A 469 -9.26 24.61 -31.81
CA ARG A 469 -9.47 23.26 -31.27
C ARG A 469 -8.42 23.05 -30.19
N THR A 470 -8.80 23.31 -28.96
CA THR A 470 -7.99 22.97 -27.80
C THR A 470 -8.88 22.16 -26.86
N SER A 471 -8.26 21.16 -26.23
CA SER A 471 -8.75 20.40 -25.06
C SER A 471 -9.94 19.46 -25.26
N ALA A 472 -9.78 18.44 -26.13
CA ALA A 472 -10.49 17.15 -25.95
C ALA A 472 -9.77 15.93 -26.57
N GLU A 473 -8.53 16.07 -27.04
CA GLU A 473 -7.87 15.05 -27.88
C GLU A 473 -6.60 14.42 -27.26
N LEU A 474 -6.18 14.77 -26.04
CA LEU A 474 -4.93 14.25 -25.46
C LEU A 474 -4.98 14.08 -23.92
N VAL A 475 -5.85 13.22 -23.40
CA VAL A 475 -5.76 12.77 -21.99
C VAL A 475 -5.46 11.27 -21.85
N TYR A 476 -5.56 10.49 -22.92
CA TYR A 476 -5.24 9.05 -22.88
C TYR A 476 -3.88 8.68 -23.49
N ALA A 477 -3.13 9.65 -24.02
CA ALA A 477 -1.89 9.40 -24.76
C ALA A 477 -0.61 9.78 -24.01
N SER A 478 -0.68 10.24 -22.75
CA SER A 478 0.51 10.76 -22.07
C SER A 478 1.43 9.68 -21.50
N TRP A 479 0.94 8.47 -21.17
CA TRP A 479 1.75 7.41 -20.56
C TRP A 479 1.35 5.99 -21.03
N MET A 480 1.34 5.74 -22.33
CA MET A 480 1.30 4.36 -22.82
C MET A 480 2.72 3.77 -22.78
N PHE A 481 2.88 2.66 -22.07
CA PHE A 481 4.14 1.94 -22.01
C PHE A 481 4.35 1.14 -23.30
N ALA A 482 5.59 1.04 -23.76
CA ALA A 482 5.87 0.18 -24.89
C ALA A 482 5.63 -1.29 -24.47
N ARG A 483 4.90 -2.05 -25.31
CA ARG A 483 4.60 -3.46 -25.02
C ARG A 483 5.89 -4.28 -24.80
N ALA A 484 6.98 -3.95 -25.50
CA ALA A 484 8.28 -4.59 -25.32
C ALA A 484 8.80 -4.42 -23.88
N ASP A 485 8.79 -3.21 -23.35
CA ASP A 485 9.28 -2.91 -21.99
C ASP A 485 8.45 -3.62 -20.92
N VAL A 486 7.14 -3.75 -21.11
CA VAL A 486 6.26 -4.50 -20.19
C VAL A 486 6.57 -6.00 -20.23
N ILE A 487 6.86 -6.55 -21.41
CA ILE A 487 7.23 -7.97 -21.55
C ILE A 487 8.60 -8.23 -20.92
N ASP A 488 9.58 -7.35 -21.13
CA ASP A 488 10.91 -7.45 -20.51
C ASP A 488 10.83 -7.36 -18.98
N THR A 489 9.97 -6.47 -18.48
CA THR A 489 9.67 -6.37 -17.04
C THR A 489 9.03 -7.67 -16.53
N PHE A 490 8.05 -8.22 -17.24
CA PHE A 490 7.43 -9.48 -16.86
C PHE A 490 8.40 -10.66 -16.85
N GLN A 491 9.35 -10.73 -17.78
CA GLN A 491 10.32 -11.82 -17.84
C GLN A 491 11.39 -11.74 -16.74
N SER A 492 11.74 -10.53 -16.30
CA SER A 492 12.77 -10.28 -15.28
C SER A 492 12.23 -10.18 -13.85
N ALA A 493 10.92 -9.97 -13.68
CA ALA A 493 10.27 -9.75 -12.39
C ALA A 493 10.28 -10.97 -11.44
N ALA A 494 10.24 -10.71 -10.14
CA ALA A 494 10.04 -11.72 -9.10
C ALA A 494 8.71 -12.50 -9.29
N PRO A 495 8.59 -13.75 -8.79
CA PRO A 495 7.38 -14.57 -8.95
C PRO A 495 6.08 -13.85 -8.56
N GLU A 496 6.11 -13.08 -7.47
CA GLU A 496 4.97 -12.33 -6.94
C GLU A 496 4.57 -11.18 -7.89
N ALA A 497 5.55 -10.47 -8.43
CA ALA A 497 5.36 -9.41 -9.41
C ALA A 497 4.86 -9.96 -10.75
N ARG A 498 5.38 -11.11 -11.19
CA ARG A 498 4.89 -11.82 -12.38
C ARG A 498 3.43 -12.21 -12.24
N CYS A 499 3.05 -12.79 -11.10
CA CYS A 499 1.66 -13.14 -10.83
C CYS A 499 0.75 -11.89 -10.86
N LEU A 500 1.18 -10.81 -10.20
CA LEU A 500 0.44 -9.54 -10.20
C LEU A 500 0.27 -8.96 -11.61
N MET A 501 1.34 -8.89 -12.39
CA MET A 501 1.30 -8.41 -13.78
C MET A 501 0.39 -9.29 -14.65
N ALA A 502 0.41 -10.61 -14.47
CA ALA A 502 -0.46 -11.52 -15.21
C ALA A 502 -1.95 -11.33 -14.87
N LEU A 503 -2.28 -11.07 -13.61
CA LEU A 503 -3.64 -10.75 -13.17
C LEU A 503 -4.11 -9.40 -13.73
N VAL A 504 -3.28 -8.37 -13.68
CA VAL A 504 -3.61 -7.03 -14.19
C VAL A 504 -3.78 -7.05 -15.71
N CYS A 505 -2.88 -7.75 -16.42
CA CYS A 505 -2.97 -7.97 -17.87
C CYS A 505 -4.00 -9.03 -18.29
N ASN A 506 -4.84 -9.49 -17.36
CA ASN A 506 -6.08 -10.23 -17.63
C ASN A 506 -7.34 -9.34 -17.39
N GLY A 507 -7.14 -8.07 -17.03
CA GLY A 507 -8.19 -7.05 -16.92
C GLY A 507 -8.70 -6.77 -15.50
N LEU A 508 -8.11 -7.38 -14.47
CA LEU A 508 -8.56 -7.27 -13.08
C LEU A 508 -8.23 -5.89 -12.48
N THR A 509 -9.13 -5.39 -11.63
CA THR A 509 -8.92 -4.18 -10.82
C THR A 509 -8.13 -4.48 -9.54
N SER A 510 -7.59 -3.45 -8.87
CA SER A 510 -6.97 -3.58 -7.54
C SER A 510 -7.92 -4.25 -6.54
N ASP A 511 -9.20 -3.87 -6.54
CA ASP A 511 -10.24 -4.45 -5.67
C ASP A 511 -10.52 -5.93 -6.00
N ASP A 512 -10.57 -6.28 -7.30
CA ASP A 512 -10.73 -7.66 -7.75
C ASP A 512 -9.55 -8.52 -7.25
N ILE A 513 -8.31 -8.01 -7.34
CA ILE A 513 -7.08 -8.71 -6.96
C ILE A 513 -7.03 -8.96 -5.45
N LEU A 514 -7.38 -7.95 -4.64
CA LEU A 514 -7.43 -8.06 -3.18
C LEU A 514 -8.56 -8.99 -2.70
N ALA A 515 -9.59 -9.21 -3.52
CA ALA A 515 -10.72 -10.08 -3.20
C ALA A 515 -10.57 -11.54 -3.71
N LEU A 516 -9.44 -11.89 -4.34
CA LEU A 516 -9.18 -13.26 -4.83
C LEU A 516 -8.90 -14.23 -3.67
N ASN A 517 -9.49 -15.42 -3.74
CA ASN A 517 -9.27 -16.51 -2.78
C ASN A 517 -8.15 -17.46 -3.27
N ALA A 518 -7.64 -18.32 -2.36
CA ALA A 518 -6.46 -19.19 -2.55
C ALA A 518 -6.51 -20.26 -3.67
N ALA A 519 -7.55 -20.28 -4.52
CA ALA A 519 -7.61 -21.14 -5.72
C ALA A 519 -8.59 -20.52 -6.75
N PRO A 520 -8.22 -19.45 -7.45
CA PRO A 520 -9.17 -18.64 -8.22
C PRO A 520 -9.46 -19.19 -9.64
N ILE A 521 -8.64 -20.13 -10.12
CA ILE A 521 -8.73 -20.68 -11.48
C ILE A 521 -9.27 -22.11 -11.42
N ASP A 522 -10.36 -22.35 -12.15
CA ASP A 522 -10.89 -23.70 -12.35
C ASP A 522 -10.00 -24.46 -13.35
N PRO A 523 -9.36 -25.58 -12.94
CA PRO A 523 -8.41 -26.32 -13.77
C PRO A 523 -9.04 -26.93 -15.03
N ASP A 524 -10.35 -27.23 -15.01
CA ASP A 524 -11.04 -27.87 -16.13
C ASP A 524 -11.52 -26.86 -17.17
N THR A 525 -11.99 -25.69 -16.71
CA THR A 525 -12.56 -24.65 -17.59
C THR A 525 -11.57 -23.54 -17.95
N ARG A 526 -10.40 -23.47 -17.27
CA ARG A 526 -9.41 -22.39 -17.40
C ARG A 526 -10.03 -21.01 -17.26
N THR A 527 -11.03 -20.88 -16.39
CA THR A 527 -11.70 -19.60 -16.11
C THR A 527 -11.42 -19.14 -14.69
N LEU A 528 -11.16 -17.85 -14.55
CA LEU A 528 -11.04 -17.16 -13.27
C LEU A 528 -12.42 -16.64 -12.85
N THR A 529 -12.86 -17.05 -11.66
CA THR A 529 -14.17 -16.63 -11.12
C THR A 529 -13.97 -15.52 -10.09
N LEU A 530 -14.47 -14.34 -10.39
CA LEU A 530 -14.43 -13.18 -9.49
C LEU A 530 -15.61 -13.21 -8.50
N LYS A 531 -15.46 -12.49 -7.38
CA LYS A 531 -16.49 -12.34 -6.33
C LYS A 531 -17.82 -11.81 -6.87
N ASP A 532 -17.76 -10.98 -7.91
CA ASP A 532 -18.93 -10.41 -8.59
C ASP A 532 -19.68 -11.39 -9.51
N GLY A 533 -19.24 -12.66 -9.57
CA GLY A 533 -19.84 -13.70 -10.42
C GLY A 533 -19.42 -13.66 -11.89
N ARG A 534 -18.51 -12.74 -12.27
CA ARG A 534 -17.89 -12.67 -13.60
C ARG A 534 -16.92 -13.85 -13.77
N LYS A 535 -16.98 -14.52 -14.94
CA LYS A 535 -16.04 -15.58 -15.34
C LYS A 535 -15.19 -15.07 -16.50
N ILE A 536 -13.88 -14.99 -16.30
CA ILE A 536 -12.93 -14.48 -17.29
C ILE A 536 -12.04 -15.64 -17.76
N PRO A 537 -11.79 -15.80 -19.07
CA PRO A 537 -10.83 -16.80 -19.55
C PRO A 537 -9.41 -16.45 -19.11
N ALA A 538 -8.72 -17.39 -18.46
CA ALA A 538 -7.33 -17.23 -18.07
C ALA A 538 -6.43 -17.33 -19.31
N ASN A 539 -5.61 -16.30 -19.55
CA ASN A 539 -4.63 -16.32 -20.64
C ASN A 539 -3.44 -17.25 -20.30
N ALA A 540 -2.62 -17.57 -21.29
CA ALA A 540 -1.52 -18.52 -21.12
C ALA A 540 -0.48 -18.03 -20.10
N SER A 541 -0.18 -16.73 -20.10
CA SER A 541 0.70 -16.08 -19.10
C SER A 541 0.20 -16.21 -17.65
N LEU A 542 -1.11 -16.12 -17.42
CA LEU A 542 -1.70 -16.35 -16.11
C LEU A 542 -1.62 -17.82 -15.70
N LEU A 543 -1.92 -18.75 -16.62
CA LEU A 543 -1.82 -20.18 -16.35
C LEU A 543 -0.38 -20.65 -16.08
N ALA A 544 0.62 -19.96 -16.66
CA ALA A 544 2.04 -20.25 -16.45
C ALA A 544 2.60 -19.67 -15.14
N THR A 545 1.91 -18.70 -14.54
CA THR A 545 2.33 -18.05 -13.28
C THR A 545 1.59 -18.57 -12.05
N VAL A 546 0.41 -19.18 -12.25
CA VAL A 546 -0.43 -19.77 -11.20
C VAL A 546 -0.18 -21.28 -11.10
N ASP A 547 1.01 -21.68 -10.66
CA ASP A 547 1.19 -23.00 -10.02
C ASP A 547 0.60 -22.94 -8.59
N PRO A 548 0.29 -24.09 -7.93
CA PRO A 548 -0.46 -24.10 -6.66
C PRO A 548 0.42 -23.61 -5.51
N PHE A 549 0.50 -22.29 -5.35
CA PHE A 549 1.21 -21.66 -4.25
C PHE A 549 0.39 -21.74 -2.95
N ASP A 550 0.92 -22.48 -1.99
CA ASP A 550 0.64 -22.26 -0.57
C ASP A 550 1.10 -20.85 -0.19
N GLY A 551 0.13 -19.94 -0.05
CA GLY A 551 0.35 -18.57 0.43
C GLY A 551 0.27 -17.52 -0.68
N TRP A 552 -0.95 -17.03 -0.91
CA TRP A 552 -1.25 -15.88 -1.77
C TRP A 552 -0.55 -14.62 -1.22
N PRO A 553 0.57 -14.14 -1.80
CA PRO A 553 1.44 -13.17 -1.15
C PRO A 553 1.22 -11.76 -1.69
N LEU A 554 0.03 -11.47 -2.21
CA LEU A 554 -0.31 -10.13 -2.68
C LEU A 554 -0.74 -9.30 -1.47
N GLY A 555 -0.04 -8.19 -1.22
CA GLY A 555 -0.16 -7.37 -0.02
C GLY A 555 -1.60 -6.94 0.31
N SER A 556 -1.84 -6.53 1.56
CA SER A 556 -3.18 -6.28 2.11
C SER A 556 -3.86 -5.00 1.60
N SER A 557 -3.23 -4.24 0.70
CA SER A 557 -3.64 -2.89 0.31
C SER A 557 -3.22 -2.55 -1.12
N GLN A 558 -3.94 -1.62 -1.75
CA GLN A 558 -3.64 -1.14 -3.10
C GLN A 558 -2.23 -0.53 -3.22
N ASP A 559 -1.81 0.27 -2.25
CA ASP A 559 -0.47 0.88 -2.23
C ASP A 559 0.66 -0.16 -2.24
N ALA A 560 0.44 -1.31 -1.58
CA ALA A 560 1.40 -2.40 -1.59
C ALA A 560 1.50 -3.09 -2.95
N LEU A 561 0.40 -3.18 -3.70
CA LEU A 561 0.39 -3.72 -5.07
C LEU A 561 1.10 -2.77 -6.04
N ASP A 562 0.81 -1.47 -5.94
CA ASP A 562 1.44 -0.44 -6.76
C ASP A 562 2.95 -0.34 -6.48
N ALA A 563 3.36 -0.39 -5.20
CA ALA A 563 4.76 -0.42 -4.83
C ALA A 563 5.49 -1.65 -5.40
N LEU A 564 4.85 -2.82 -5.39
CA LEU A 564 5.42 -4.06 -5.92
C LEU A 564 5.63 -3.98 -7.44
N LEU A 565 4.68 -3.42 -8.19
CA LEU A 565 4.82 -3.17 -9.62
C LEU A 565 5.87 -2.10 -9.93
N CYS A 566 5.90 -1.02 -9.15
CA CYS A 566 6.90 0.03 -9.30
C CYS A 566 8.32 -0.51 -9.06
N CYS A 567 8.52 -1.35 -8.03
CA CYS A 567 9.80 -2.02 -7.78
C CYS A 567 10.21 -2.92 -8.94
N ALA A 568 9.30 -3.75 -9.46
CA ALA A 568 9.58 -4.61 -10.60
C ALA A 568 9.95 -3.81 -11.87
N ALA A 569 9.27 -2.69 -12.11
CA ALA A 569 9.58 -1.79 -13.22
C ALA A 569 10.93 -1.08 -13.08
N ILE A 570 11.31 -0.70 -11.86
CA ILE A 570 12.63 -0.11 -11.56
C ILE A 570 13.73 -1.16 -11.79
N ASP A 571 13.53 -2.39 -11.30
CA ASP A 571 14.49 -3.49 -11.45
C ASP A 571 14.69 -3.90 -12.92
N ALA A 572 13.64 -3.81 -13.73
CA ALA A 572 13.68 -4.06 -15.17
C ALA A 572 14.19 -2.88 -16.00
N ASN A 573 14.54 -1.75 -15.37
CA ASN A 573 14.99 -0.51 -16.01
C ASN A 573 13.98 0.04 -17.04
N MET A 574 12.69 -0.06 -16.70
CA MET A 574 11.59 0.42 -17.53
C MET A 574 11.56 1.96 -17.57
N PRO A 575 11.34 2.59 -18.74
CA PRO A 575 11.16 4.04 -18.84
C PRO A 575 9.95 4.49 -17.99
N ASP A 576 10.11 5.60 -17.25
CA ASP A 576 9.08 6.15 -16.35
C ASP A 576 8.52 5.16 -15.31
N ALA A 577 9.36 4.23 -14.82
CA ALA A 577 9.01 3.19 -13.84
C ALA A 577 8.25 3.71 -12.60
N ALA A 578 8.46 4.97 -12.19
CA ALA A 578 7.77 5.61 -11.06
C ALA A 578 6.26 5.81 -11.27
N HIS A 579 5.76 5.74 -12.51
CA HIS A 579 4.33 5.85 -12.84
C HIS A 579 3.66 4.49 -13.06
N VAL A 580 4.42 3.38 -12.94
CA VAL A 580 3.89 2.03 -13.11
C VAL A 580 3.08 1.66 -11.87
N SER A 581 1.77 1.62 -12.07
CA SER A 581 0.73 1.22 -11.11
C SER A 581 -0.21 0.19 -11.73
N VAL A 582 -1.01 -0.46 -10.90
CA VAL A 582 -2.05 -1.43 -11.31
C VAL A 582 -2.99 -0.79 -12.34
N GLU A 583 -3.43 0.45 -12.13
CA GLU A 583 -4.33 1.14 -13.05
C GLU A 583 -3.66 1.49 -14.39
N SER A 584 -2.42 1.99 -14.36
CA SER A 584 -1.69 2.34 -15.58
C SER A 584 -1.39 1.13 -16.48
N LEU A 585 -1.08 -0.02 -15.89
CA LEU A 585 -0.81 -1.26 -16.61
C LEU A 585 -2.10 -1.85 -17.18
N ARG A 586 -3.20 -1.76 -16.42
CA ARG A 586 -4.54 -2.14 -16.88
C ARG A 586 -5.02 -1.26 -18.04
N ASP A 587 -4.77 0.05 -17.99
CA ASP A 587 -5.12 0.96 -19.08
C ASP A 587 -4.33 0.64 -20.36
N ASN A 588 -3.06 0.23 -20.26
CA ASN A 588 -2.29 -0.28 -21.39
C ASN A 588 -2.87 -1.59 -21.96
N TYR A 589 -3.34 -2.49 -21.10
CA TYR A 589 -4.03 -3.71 -21.54
C TYR A 589 -5.35 -3.40 -22.25
N ILE A 590 -6.16 -2.47 -21.74
CA ILE A 590 -7.40 -2.01 -22.38
C ILE A 590 -7.10 -1.41 -23.75
N ALA A 591 -6.10 -0.54 -23.83
CA ALA A 591 -5.68 0.08 -25.09
C ALA A 591 -5.22 -0.97 -26.12
N PHE A 592 -4.51 -2.01 -25.67
CA PHE A 592 -4.12 -3.14 -26.52
C PHE A 592 -5.33 -3.90 -27.08
N LEU A 593 -6.32 -4.26 -26.24
CA LEU A 593 -7.53 -4.96 -26.69
C LEU A 593 -8.38 -4.10 -27.65
N VAL A 594 -8.51 -2.80 -27.36
CA VAL A 594 -9.22 -1.84 -28.21
C VAL A 594 -8.50 -1.64 -29.55
N GLY A 595 -7.15 -1.61 -29.54
CA GLY A 595 -6.32 -1.53 -30.75
C GLY A 595 -6.49 -2.72 -31.70
N GLN A 596 -6.85 -3.89 -31.17
CA GLN A 596 -7.20 -5.09 -31.97
C GLN A 596 -8.63 -5.07 -32.54
N GLY A 597 -9.44 -4.06 -32.16
CA GLY A 597 -10.81 -3.91 -32.63
C GLY A 597 -11.84 -4.80 -31.91
N ILE A 598 -11.63 -5.09 -30.62
CA ILE A 598 -12.63 -5.82 -29.81
C ILE A 598 -13.95 -5.02 -29.71
N LYS A 599 -15.09 -5.72 -29.72
CA LYS A 599 -16.38 -5.08 -29.40
C LYS A 599 -16.39 -4.55 -27.97
N LEU A 600 -16.80 -3.29 -27.78
CA LEU A 600 -16.92 -2.68 -26.44
C LEU A 600 -17.84 -3.46 -25.48
N THR A 601 -18.84 -4.17 -26.01
CA THR A 601 -19.70 -5.06 -25.22
C THR A 601 -18.98 -6.29 -24.68
N ASP A 602 -17.98 -6.80 -25.41
CA ASP A 602 -17.16 -7.94 -25.00
C ASP A 602 -15.98 -7.49 -24.13
N LEU A 603 -15.46 -6.27 -24.34
CA LEU A 603 -14.46 -5.65 -23.47
C LEU A 603 -14.91 -5.56 -22.00
N VAL A 604 -16.17 -5.16 -21.78
CA VAL A 604 -16.77 -5.08 -20.43
C VAL A 604 -16.86 -6.45 -19.74
N LYS A 605 -16.90 -7.56 -20.50
CA LYS A 605 -16.89 -8.92 -19.93
C LYS A 605 -15.55 -9.31 -19.33
N ILE A 606 -14.45 -8.81 -19.91
CA ILE A 606 -13.08 -9.06 -19.43
C ILE A 606 -12.72 -8.07 -18.32
N VAL A 607 -12.85 -6.78 -18.62
CA VAL A 607 -12.27 -5.71 -17.78
C VAL A 607 -13.25 -5.22 -16.70
N GLY A 608 -14.52 -5.62 -16.77
CA GLY A 608 -15.57 -5.16 -15.86
C GLY A 608 -16.25 -3.87 -16.30
N PRO A 609 -17.18 -3.35 -15.47
CA PRO A 609 -17.94 -2.16 -15.80
C PRO A 609 -17.05 -0.92 -15.91
N LEU A 610 -17.14 -0.24 -17.05
CA LEU A 610 -16.46 1.04 -17.31
C LEU A 610 -17.50 2.17 -17.34
N SER A 611 -17.12 3.38 -16.91
CA SER A 611 -18.01 4.54 -16.97
C SER A 611 -18.38 4.90 -18.41
N ASN A 612 -19.57 5.46 -18.63
CA ASN A 612 -20.04 5.87 -19.97
C ASN A 612 -19.08 6.87 -20.64
N GLN A 613 -18.41 7.72 -19.86
CA GLN A 613 -17.40 8.65 -20.35
C GLN A 613 -16.16 7.91 -20.87
N ARG A 614 -15.66 6.91 -20.12
CA ARG A 614 -14.53 6.06 -20.55
C ARG A 614 -14.86 5.26 -21.80
N LEU A 615 -16.05 4.67 -21.89
CA LEU A 615 -16.49 3.94 -23.08
C LEU A 615 -16.56 4.84 -24.32
N THR A 616 -17.01 6.09 -24.16
CA THR A 616 -17.08 7.06 -25.27
C THR A 616 -15.69 7.48 -25.74
N ALA A 617 -14.73 7.61 -24.83
CA ALA A 617 -13.33 7.91 -25.17
C ALA A 617 -12.67 6.73 -25.91
N LEU A 618 -12.84 5.51 -25.41
CA LEU A 618 -12.32 4.29 -26.05
C LEU A 618 -12.96 4.01 -27.41
N ALA A 619 -14.24 4.35 -27.59
CA ALA A 619 -14.93 4.25 -28.87
C ALA A 619 -14.33 5.17 -29.95
N ARG A 620 -13.74 6.30 -29.56
CA ARG A 620 -13.06 7.24 -30.48
C ARG A 620 -11.66 6.78 -30.87
N SER A 621 -10.99 6.00 -30.01
CA SER A 621 -9.66 5.45 -30.28
C SER A 621 -9.69 4.08 -30.97
N ALA A 622 -10.85 3.44 -31.05
CA ALA A 622 -11.01 2.14 -31.71
C ALA A 622 -10.96 2.28 -33.25
N PRO A 623 -10.30 1.36 -33.97
CA PRO A 623 -10.29 1.38 -35.44
C PRO A 623 -11.72 1.18 -36.00
N GLU A 624 -12.17 2.07 -36.89
CA GLU A 624 -13.56 2.09 -37.39
C GLU A 624 -13.99 0.83 -38.16
N THR A 625 -13.03 0.00 -38.59
CA THR A 625 -13.24 -1.09 -39.56
C THR A 625 -13.23 -2.50 -38.98
N LEU A 626 -12.82 -2.71 -37.72
CA LEU A 626 -12.77 -4.03 -37.09
C LEU A 626 -13.63 -4.08 -35.81
N ARG A 627 -14.59 -5.00 -35.76
CA ARG A 627 -15.38 -5.33 -34.57
C ARG A 627 -15.35 -6.84 -34.32
N ARG A 628 -14.20 -7.31 -33.84
CA ARG A 628 -13.94 -8.72 -33.53
C ARG A 628 -14.62 -9.14 -32.23
N ASN A 629 -15.11 -10.37 -32.18
CA ASN A 629 -15.62 -10.98 -30.95
C ASN A 629 -14.45 -11.40 -30.04
N LEU A 630 -14.76 -11.74 -28.78
CA LEU A 630 -13.76 -12.19 -27.81
C LEU A 630 -12.87 -13.35 -28.32
N ASP A 631 -13.44 -14.28 -29.09
CA ASP A 631 -12.75 -15.47 -29.58
C ASP A 631 -11.77 -15.19 -30.75
N GLU A 632 -11.81 -13.97 -31.31
CA GLU A 632 -11.02 -13.54 -32.49
C GLU A 632 -9.90 -12.56 -32.12
N VAL A 633 -9.73 -12.26 -30.83
CA VAL A 633 -8.79 -11.27 -30.28
C VAL A 633 -7.76 -11.98 -29.41
N ASP A 634 -6.50 -11.57 -29.53
CA ASP A 634 -5.44 -12.06 -28.64
C ASP A 634 -5.58 -11.40 -27.27
N THR A 635 -5.87 -12.22 -26.26
CA THR A 635 -6.05 -11.77 -24.87
C THR A 635 -4.76 -11.82 -24.06
N ASP A 636 -3.68 -12.34 -24.62
CA ASP A 636 -2.38 -12.47 -23.96
C ASP A 636 -1.45 -11.30 -24.32
N TYR A 637 -1.43 -10.30 -23.44
CA TYR A 637 -0.61 -9.12 -23.65
C TYR A 637 0.89 -9.38 -23.41
N LEU A 638 1.20 -10.33 -22.52
CA LEU A 638 2.53 -10.57 -21.96
C LEU A 638 3.39 -11.54 -22.79
N THR A 639 2.82 -12.10 -23.87
CA THR A 639 3.55 -12.90 -24.86
C THR A 639 3.69 -12.13 -26.16
N LEU A 640 4.84 -12.27 -26.83
CA LEU A 640 5.01 -11.76 -28.19
C LEU A 640 4.28 -12.70 -29.15
N PRO A 641 3.54 -12.18 -30.15
CA PRO A 641 2.97 -13.02 -31.19
C PRO A 641 4.11 -13.72 -31.94
N SER A 642 4.06 -15.05 -31.98
CA SER A 642 4.99 -15.91 -32.72
C SER A 642 4.86 -15.77 -34.23
#